data_AF-A0A7M7ST26-F1
#
_entry.id   AF-A0A7M7ST26-F1
#
_cell.length_a   1.000
_cell.length_b   1.000
_cell.length_c   1.000
_cell.angle_alpha   90.00
_cell.angle_beta   90.00
_cell.angle_gamma   90.00
#
_symmetry.space_group_name_H-M   'P 1'
#
loop_
_entity.id
_entity.type
_entity.pdbx_description
1 polymer ?
#
loop_
_entity_poly.entity_id
_entity_poly.type
_entity_poly.pdbx_seq_one_letter_code
_entity_poly.pdbx_strand_id
1 'polypeptide(L)'
;MYGIRTQLVIPIGKEVPENLPKFDSPVIFLTMLRAAYPYSSEAPTSLSFQEGDQFTLLEKTDQHWWQVMNHLGQTGYVPAKYIEKDQSSNDEVLRSIDRAIEFIHLASTEKGGSLSQQQRDNLQKLVQHRQSILSGNTASSDGQPKRKAPDLPRQTSTEHRKAPLPPSQQNSSPQREQAAGLSRSTRTSTKIRAAPKPPQRNESVKQSPQDQADSGSSSQALATSTPKSTSKADRETPNHSQMPSEPVIPKGLLGELVEQVRIETDLSYDMSKQAVGTVLERVGSAVPEVANVMAAILSSLTNDLNMTSSNIIIEGSRDHERLEVIFKELTACKDDAQQRSWALHEDEAIISGHLEELITILSDADPRVCKAVVKKDHFEYIQNLVLYYQMELRSSLRLLLLKVFGALCNLDRDALSSLLCSVLPVELARDMMTDQENIPKLCYSALVCTMLLSTGEQIPFGHYDQLNAEFVNYLLDSMDNPPPADELDQVPDLFVNLILAFNLHLRVPAESIVMTVLAERRSAKTFSEKIMLLVNRGVDPVKVFDHCSDTQDSLLKFMADMFSSPVTSDLFYSNDMKVLIDIIVRLIKDSNPGDQVRTEYLSLIFSIFINTSYWEDCHRLSELESAFVAIAIEEGQESEQDQLIVKEIQQKFGSKFTGQI
;
A
#
# COMPACT_ATOMS: atom_id res chain seq x y z
N MET A 1 18.90 27.43 -8.46
CA MET A 1 17.70 27.52 -7.60
C MET A 1 17.06 26.15 -7.57
N TYR A 2 16.71 25.64 -6.39
CA TYR A 2 16.14 24.30 -6.22
C TYR A 2 14.61 24.33 -6.32
N GLY A 3 14.00 23.17 -6.62
CA GLY A 3 12.56 23.06 -6.81
C GLY A 3 12.03 21.62 -6.94
N ILE A 4 12.73 20.64 -6.34
CA ILE A 4 12.25 19.25 -6.30
C ILE A 4 11.41 19.06 -5.03
N ARG A 5 10.11 18.78 -5.20
CA ARG A 5 9.24 18.30 -4.12
C ARG A 5 9.38 16.78 -4.01
N THR A 6 9.92 16.28 -2.91
CA THR A 6 9.72 14.88 -2.49
C THR A 6 8.84 14.86 -1.25
N GLN A 7 7.61 14.35 -1.41
CA GLN A 7 6.69 14.07 -0.31
C GLN A 7 6.72 12.57 -0.02
N LEU A 8 7.04 12.21 1.22
CA LEU A 8 6.92 10.83 1.72
C LEU A 8 6.65 10.90 3.22
N VAL A 9 5.36 10.85 3.55
CA VAL A 9 4.74 10.62 4.87
C VAL A 9 3.38 10.00 4.55
N ILE A 10 2.96 8.95 5.27
CA ILE A 10 1.66 8.30 5.08
C ILE A 10 1.04 8.02 6.46
N PRO A 11 -0.04 8.73 6.84
CA PRO A 11 -1.02 8.26 7.81
C PRO A 11 -2.33 7.87 7.10
N ILE A 12 -2.94 6.75 7.51
CA ILE A 12 -4.25 6.28 7.00
C ILE A 12 -5.22 6.19 8.19
N GLY A 13 -6.31 6.98 8.19
CA GLY A 13 -7.13 7.12 9.40
C GLY A 13 -8.55 7.68 9.25
N LYS A 14 -8.69 8.95 8.83
CA LYS A 14 -9.96 9.63 8.45
C LYS A 14 -9.71 10.81 7.53
N GLU A 15 -10.75 11.18 6.77
CA GLU A 15 -10.84 12.35 5.87
C GLU A 15 -9.65 12.53 4.92
N VAL A 16 -9.75 11.98 3.71
CA VAL A 16 -8.73 12.08 2.65
C VAL A 16 -8.51 13.55 2.24
N PRO A 17 -7.32 14.14 2.50
CA PRO A 17 -6.93 15.39 1.86
C PRO A 17 -6.54 15.09 0.42
N GLU A 18 -6.82 16.00 -0.51
CA GLU A 18 -6.81 15.76 -1.97
C GLU A 18 -5.42 15.52 -2.61
N ASN A 19 -4.36 15.24 -1.81
CA ASN A 19 -2.96 15.11 -2.23
C ASN A 19 -2.19 13.98 -1.49
N LEU A 20 -2.78 12.79 -1.35
CA LEU A 20 -1.99 11.56 -1.25
C LEU A 20 -1.41 11.20 -2.64
N PRO A 21 -0.14 10.80 -2.77
CA PRO A 21 0.34 10.21 -4.01
C PRO A 21 -0.40 8.91 -4.25
N LYS A 22 -1.20 8.86 -5.32
CA LYS A 22 -1.67 7.59 -5.87
C LYS A 22 -0.43 6.82 -6.29
N PHE A 23 -0.13 5.73 -5.59
CA PHE A 23 0.76 4.71 -6.13
C PHE A 23 -0.01 4.02 -7.24
N ASP A 24 0.10 4.62 -8.43
CA ASP A 24 -0.39 4.09 -9.68
C ASP A 24 -0.02 2.59 -9.76
N SER A 25 -1.02 1.75 -10.06
CA SER A 25 -0.80 0.33 -10.33
C SER A 25 0.24 0.17 -11.45
N PRO A 26 0.86 -1.01 -11.64
CA PRO A 26 1.71 -1.31 -12.80
C PRO A 26 0.94 -1.40 -14.13
N VAL A 27 -0.03 -0.51 -14.34
CA VAL A 27 -0.58 -0.10 -15.63
C VAL A 27 0.27 1.06 -16.12
N ILE A 28 1.00 0.87 -17.21
CA ILE A 28 1.85 1.90 -17.80
C ILE A 28 0.98 3.14 -18.10
N PHE A 29 1.30 4.29 -17.50
CA PHE A 29 0.64 5.56 -17.81
C PHE A 29 1.11 6.09 -19.17
N LEU A 30 0.48 5.56 -20.23
CA LEU A 30 0.68 5.83 -21.66
C LEU A 30 0.21 7.26 -22.03
N THR A 31 0.78 8.23 -21.33
CA THR A 31 0.44 9.66 -21.33
C THR A 31 0.43 10.23 -22.75
N MET A 32 -0.55 11.09 -23.09
CA MET A 32 -0.46 11.88 -24.32
C MET A 32 0.55 13.01 -24.18
N LEU A 33 1.38 13.15 -25.20
CA LEU A 33 2.54 14.00 -25.25
C LEU A 33 2.45 14.93 -26.45
N ARG A 34 2.92 16.16 -26.31
CA ARG A 34 2.97 17.15 -27.38
C ARG A 34 4.38 17.71 -27.52
N ALA A 35 4.87 17.85 -28.75
CA ALA A 35 6.12 18.54 -29.02
C ALA A 35 6.02 20.03 -28.61
N ALA A 36 6.91 20.45 -27.72
CA ALA A 36 7.07 21.85 -27.33
C ALA A 36 8.07 22.59 -28.24
N TYR A 37 8.91 21.86 -28.98
CA TYR A 37 9.88 22.37 -29.95
C TYR A 37 10.05 21.38 -31.11
N PRO A 38 10.40 21.82 -32.32
CA PRO A 38 10.60 20.91 -33.46
C PRO A 38 11.90 20.13 -33.32
N TYR A 39 11.92 18.89 -33.83
CA TYR A 39 13.07 18.00 -33.77
C TYR A 39 13.22 17.20 -35.07
N SER A 40 14.45 17.07 -35.57
CA SER A 40 14.77 16.30 -36.77
C SER A 40 15.94 15.35 -36.48
N SER A 41 15.79 14.08 -36.84
CA SER A 41 16.80 13.04 -36.70
C SER A 41 16.96 12.27 -38.00
N GLU A 42 18.21 11.92 -38.32
CA GLU A 42 18.57 11.03 -39.44
C GLU A 42 18.60 9.55 -39.02
N ALA A 43 18.44 9.25 -37.72
CA ALA A 43 18.48 7.89 -37.20
C ALA A 43 17.16 7.14 -37.43
N PRO A 44 17.16 5.94 -38.04
CA PRO A 44 15.93 5.22 -38.45
C PRO A 44 15.10 4.67 -37.28
N THR A 45 15.59 4.78 -36.04
CA THR A 45 14.88 4.43 -34.81
C THR A 45 14.25 5.64 -34.12
N SER A 46 14.58 6.86 -34.54
CA SER A 46 14.05 8.11 -33.96
C SER A 46 12.90 8.66 -34.81
N LEU A 47 11.93 9.33 -34.19
CA LEU A 47 10.92 10.10 -34.91
C LEU A 47 11.37 11.56 -35.05
N SER A 48 11.20 12.12 -36.25
CA SER A 48 11.28 13.56 -36.51
C SER A 48 9.87 14.17 -36.44
N PHE A 49 9.74 15.37 -35.88
CA PHE A 49 8.48 16.03 -35.58
C PHE A 49 8.59 17.56 -35.54
N GLN A 50 7.45 18.24 -35.64
CA GLN A 50 7.33 19.69 -35.53
C GLN A 50 6.76 20.11 -34.17
N GLU A 51 6.92 21.37 -33.81
CA GLU A 51 6.25 21.96 -32.64
C GLU A 51 4.73 21.81 -32.76
N GLY A 52 4.07 21.34 -31.69
CA GLY A 52 2.65 21.03 -31.66
C GLY A 52 2.27 19.60 -32.08
N ASP A 53 3.18 18.78 -32.62
CA ASP A 53 2.87 17.37 -32.94
C ASP A 53 2.51 16.56 -31.70
N GLN A 54 1.48 15.71 -31.83
CA GLN A 54 0.96 14.85 -30.75
C GLN A 54 1.41 13.39 -30.88
N PHE A 55 1.70 12.77 -29.72
CA PHE A 55 2.09 11.37 -29.57
C PHE A 55 1.38 10.71 -28.39
N THR A 56 1.30 9.39 -28.41
CA THR A 56 1.01 8.55 -27.25
C THR A 56 2.32 7.96 -26.75
N LEU A 57 2.67 8.18 -25.48
CA LEU A 57 3.81 7.52 -24.84
C LEU A 57 3.61 6.00 -24.86
N LEU A 58 4.66 5.23 -25.21
CA LEU A 58 4.66 3.76 -25.15
C LEU A 58 5.56 3.22 -24.03
N GLU A 59 6.70 3.88 -23.80
CA GLU A 59 7.71 3.46 -22.82
C GLU A 59 8.67 4.62 -22.51
N LYS A 60 9.16 4.72 -21.27
CA LYS A 60 10.24 5.66 -20.90
C LYS A 60 11.54 4.88 -20.78
N THR A 61 12.28 4.77 -21.87
CA THR A 61 13.49 3.92 -21.93
C THR A 61 14.65 4.51 -21.16
N ASP A 62 14.78 5.85 -21.09
CA ASP A 62 15.66 6.53 -20.13
C ASP A 62 15.17 7.98 -19.82
N GLN A 63 15.96 8.75 -19.06
CA GLN A 63 15.67 10.15 -18.69
C GLN A 63 15.73 11.16 -19.86
N HIS A 64 16.27 10.75 -21.01
CA HIS A 64 16.54 11.58 -22.19
C HIS A 64 15.75 11.16 -23.42
N TRP A 65 15.43 9.87 -23.58
CA TRP A 65 14.73 9.30 -24.73
C TRP A 65 13.53 8.46 -24.32
N TRP A 66 12.37 8.78 -24.87
CA TRP A 66 11.13 8.03 -24.66
C TRP A 66 10.68 7.39 -25.97
N GLN A 67 10.11 6.20 -25.89
CA GLN A 67 9.48 5.53 -27.04
C GLN A 67 8.02 5.99 -27.12
N VAL A 68 7.62 6.51 -28.28
CA VAL A 68 6.27 7.05 -28.50
C VAL A 68 5.69 6.54 -29.82
N MET A 69 4.37 6.67 -29.98
CA MET A 69 3.65 6.48 -31.23
C MET A 69 3.04 7.80 -31.69
N ASN A 70 3.28 8.20 -32.94
CA ASN A 70 2.64 9.39 -33.51
C ASN A 70 1.20 9.10 -33.98
N HIS A 71 0.45 10.16 -34.33
CA HIS A 71 -0.92 10.06 -34.84
C HIS A 71 -1.07 9.31 -36.18
N LEU A 72 0.03 8.88 -36.81
CA LEU A 72 0.10 8.04 -38.01
C LEU A 72 0.46 6.57 -37.69
N GLY A 73 0.44 6.17 -36.41
CA GLY A 73 0.73 4.80 -35.98
C GLY A 73 2.20 4.40 -36.06
N GLN A 74 3.12 5.34 -36.32
CA GLN A 74 4.55 5.08 -36.41
C GLN A 74 5.18 5.17 -35.02
N THR A 75 6.04 4.21 -34.67
CA THR A 75 6.71 4.14 -33.36
C THR A 75 8.19 4.41 -33.46
N GLY A 76 8.74 5.21 -32.54
CA GLY A 76 10.17 5.45 -32.45
C GLY A 76 10.53 6.30 -31.22
N TYR A 77 11.82 6.56 -31.06
CA TYR A 77 12.37 7.32 -29.94
C TYR A 77 12.33 8.82 -30.21
N VAL A 78 12.04 9.59 -29.15
CA VAL A 78 11.97 11.06 -29.18
C VAL A 78 12.68 11.66 -27.95
N PRO A 79 13.34 12.82 -28.06
CA PRO A 79 14.02 13.42 -26.92
C PRO A 79 13.03 14.01 -25.90
N ALA A 80 13.09 13.56 -24.66
CA ALA A 80 12.22 13.99 -23.56
C ALA A 80 12.19 15.52 -23.34
N LYS A 81 13.29 16.21 -23.62
CA LYS A 81 13.45 17.67 -23.43
C LYS A 81 12.71 18.52 -24.48
N TYR A 82 12.17 17.92 -25.53
CA TYR A 82 11.46 18.60 -26.63
C TYR A 82 9.93 18.43 -26.52
N ILE A 83 9.45 17.78 -25.45
CA ILE A 83 8.10 17.25 -25.33
C ILE A 83 7.51 17.54 -23.95
N GLU A 84 6.24 17.95 -23.93
CA GLU A 84 5.44 18.22 -22.74
C GLU A 84 4.26 17.23 -22.66
N LYS A 85 3.64 17.11 -21.47
CA LYS A 85 2.37 16.39 -21.31
C LYS A 85 1.23 17.24 -21.86
N ASP A 86 0.42 16.69 -22.76
CA ASP A 86 -0.71 17.42 -23.34
C ASP A 86 -1.93 17.33 -22.43
N GLN A 87 -2.64 18.45 -22.22
CA GLN A 87 -3.84 18.51 -21.37
C GLN A 87 -5.11 18.24 -22.20
N SER A 88 -5.05 17.22 -23.05
CA SER A 88 -6.13 16.78 -23.94
C SER A 88 -7.28 16.15 -23.16
N SER A 89 -8.51 16.25 -23.68
CA SER A 89 -9.66 15.59 -23.02
C SER A 89 -9.64 14.06 -23.22
N ASN A 90 -10.19 13.30 -22.27
CA ASN A 90 -10.26 11.83 -22.34
C ASN A 90 -10.88 11.32 -23.67
N ASP A 91 -11.89 12.03 -24.18
CA ASP A 91 -12.54 11.79 -25.48
C ASP A 91 -11.57 11.89 -26.68
N GLU A 92 -10.62 12.83 -26.63
CA GLU A 92 -9.62 13.03 -27.68
C GLU A 92 -8.50 11.97 -27.59
N VAL A 93 -8.12 11.59 -26.36
CA VAL A 93 -7.17 10.49 -26.13
C VAL A 93 -7.76 9.16 -26.63
N LEU A 94 -9.02 8.85 -26.30
CA LEU A 94 -9.71 7.65 -26.80
C LEU A 94 -9.75 7.61 -28.34
N ARG A 95 -10.09 8.72 -29.00
CA ARG A 95 -10.09 8.82 -30.48
C ARG A 95 -8.69 8.68 -31.10
N SER A 96 -7.64 9.05 -30.36
CA SER A 96 -6.25 8.82 -30.76
C SER A 96 -5.89 7.34 -30.68
N ILE A 97 -6.26 6.66 -29.59
CA ILE A 97 -6.05 5.23 -29.38
C ILE A 97 -6.83 4.39 -30.41
N ASP A 98 -8.11 4.69 -30.64
CA ASP A 98 -8.94 4.00 -31.63
C ASP A 98 -8.31 4.07 -33.04
N ARG A 99 -7.80 5.25 -33.44
CA ARG A 99 -7.10 5.43 -34.73
C ARG A 99 -5.78 4.65 -34.80
N ALA A 100 -5.02 4.60 -33.71
CA ALA A 100 -3.78 3.83 -33.65
C ALA A 100 -4.03 2.31 -33.77
N ILE A 101 -5.08 1.81 -33.11
CA ILE A 101 -5.55 0.43 -33.22
C ILE A 101 -5.99 0.12 -34.66
N GLU A 102 -6.82 0.97 -35.26
CA GLU A 102 -7.27 0.84 -36.66
C GLU A 102 -6.08 0.77 -37.64
N PHE A 103 -5.07 1.63 -37.46
CA PHE A 103 -3.88 1.65 -38.32
C PHE A 103 -3.03 0.37 -38.21
N ILE A 104 -2.87 -0.19 -37.00
CA ILE A 104 -2.16 -1.48 -36.81
C ILE A 104 -2.90 -2.62 -37.50
N HIS A 105 -4.24 -2.64 -37.43
CA HIS A 105 -5.05 -3.64 -38.12
C HIS A 105 -4.99 -3.47 -39.66
N LEU A 106 -5.06 -2.24 -40.17
CA LEU A 106 -4.95 -1.97 -41.61
C LEU A 106 -3.58 -2.42 -42.17
N ALA A 107 -2.49 -2.05 -41.49
CA ALA A 107 -1.13 -2.46 -41.85
C ALA A 107 -0.86 -3.97 -41.74
N SER A 108 -1.74 -4.71 -41.03
CA SER A 108 -1.76 -6.18 -41.01
C SER A 108 -2.53 -6.76 -42.20
N THR A 109 -3.69 -6.18 -42.56
CA THR A 109 -4.47 -6.65 -43.72
C THR A 109 -3.71 -6.51 -45.05
N GLU A 110 -2.94 -5.44 -45.24
CA GLU A 110 -2.02 -5.28 -46.38
C GLU A 110 -0.91 -6.36 -46.41
N LYS A 111 -0.59 -6.97 -45.26
CA LYS A 111 0.39 -8.06 -45.10
C LYS A 111 -0.28 -9.42 -44.87
N GLY A 112 -1.48 -9.61 -45.43
CA GLY A 112 -2.19 -10.89 -45.43
C GLY A 112 -2.68 -11.35 -44.05
N GLY A 113 -2.90 -10.42 -43.12
CA GLY A 113 -3.35 -10.69 -41.74
C GLY A 113 -2.22 -11.08 -40.77
N SER A 114 -0.96 -10.94 -41.17
CA SER A 114 0.19 -11.23 -40.30
C SER A 114 0.63 -10.01 -39.48
N LEU A 115 0.61 -10.13 -38.14
CA LEU A 115 1.15 -9.11 -37.22
C LEU A 115 2.54 -9.50 -36.72
N SER A 116 3.50 -8.59 -36.86
CA SER A 116 4.79 -8.67 -36.16
C SER A 116 4.58 -8.80 -34.64
N GLN A 117 5.56 -9.36 -33.93
CA GLN A 117 5.52 -9.47 -32.47
C GLN A 117 5.36 -8.08 -31.83
N GLN A 118 6.25 -7.15 -32.16
CA GLN A 118 6.18 -5.74 -31.76
C GLN A 118 4.82 -5.06 -32.08
N GLN A 119 4.13 -5.48 -33.16
CA GLN A 119 2.80 -4.94 -33.48
C GLN A 119 1.70 -5.53 -32.59
N ARG A 120 1.81 -6.80 -32.17
CA ARG A 120 0.92 -7.42 -31.18
C ARG A 120 1.14 -6.82 -29.79
N ASP A 121 2.39 -6.63 -29.40
CA ASP A 121 2.77 -6.06 -28.09
C ASP A 121 2.25 -4.60 -27.98
N ASN A 122 2.46 -3.79 -29.03
CA ASN A 122 1.90 -2.44 -29.11
C ASN A 122 0.35 -2.42 -29.14
N LEU A 123 -0.28 -3.35 -29.85
CA LEU A 123 -1.75 -3.46 -29.89
C LEU A 123 -2.32 -3.81 -28.51
N GLN A 124 -1.66 -4.72 -27.77
CA GLN A 124 -2.05 -5.08 -26.40
C GLN A 124 -1.93 -3.89 -25.45
N LYS A 125 -0.80 -3.15 -25.49
CA LYS A 125 -0.62 -1.89 -24.74
C LYS A 125 -1.74 -0.86 -25.06
N LEU A 126 -2.08 -0.68 -26.33
CA LEU A 126 -3.14 0.26 -26.75
C LEU A 126 -4.55 -0.17 -26.31
N VAL A 127 -4.88 -1.46 -26.40
CA VAL A 127 -6.19 -1.99 -25.96
C VAL A 127 -6.35 -1.88 -24.44
N GLN A 128 -5.29 -2.15 -23.68
CA GLN A 128 -5.27 -1.95 -22.22
C GLN A 128 -5.46 -0.47 -21.85
N HIS A 129 -4.80 0.44 -22.57
CA HIS A 129 -4.97 1.88 -22.39
C HIS A 129 -6.41 2.34 -22.66
N ARG A 130 -7.00 1.86 -23.75
CA ARG A 130 -8.39 2.14 -24.14
C ARG A 130 -9.38 1.74 -23.06
N GLN A 131 -9.20 0.56 -22.48
CA GLN A 131 -10.03 0.06 -21.38
C GLN A 131 -9.87 0.93 -20.13
N SER A 132 -8.63 1.29 -19.76
CA SER A 132 -8.34 2.14 -18.60
C SER A 132 -9.07 3.50 -18.65
N ILE A 133 -9.05 4.20 -19.79
CA ILE A 133 -9.76 5.49 -19.91
C ILE A 133 -11.28 5.32 -19.91
N LEU A 134 -11.82 4.26 -20.53
CA LEU A 134 -13.26 3.98 -20.52
C LEU A 134 -13.77 3.68 -19.10
N SER A 135 -12.99 2.99 -18.27
CA SER A 135 -13.32 2.73 -16.87
C SER A 135 -13.31 3.99 -15.98
N GLY A 136 -12.64 5.07 -16.39
CA GLY A 136 -12.49 6.29 -15.59
C GLY A 136 -13.64 7.30 -15.70
N ASN A 137 -14.73 7.01 -16.41
CA ASN A 137 -15.64 8.04 -16.93
C ASN A 137 -17.05 8.07 -16.30
N THR A 138 -17.15 7.89 -14.98
CA THR A 138 -18.42 7.91 -14.20
C THR A 138 -18.57 9.13 -13.27
N ALA A 139 -17.84 10.22 -13.51
CA ALA A 139 -18.02 11.50 -12.81
C ALA A 139 -17.99 12.69 -13.78
N SER A 140 -19.16 13.13 -14.27
CA SER A 140 -19.29 14.35 -15.08
C SER A 140 -19.61 15.55 -14.19
N SER A 141 -18.69 16.52 -14.12
CA SER A 141 -18.93 17.81 -13.46
C SER A 141 -19.63 18.80 -14.40
N ASP A 142 -20.49 19.66 -13.86
CA ASP A 142 -21.21 20.70 -14.60
C ASP A 142 -20.46 22.05 -14.55
N GLY A 143 -20.63 22.90 -15.56
CA GLY A 143 -20.04 24.25 -15.59
C GLY A 143 -19.41 24.68 -16.93
N GLN A 144 -20.23 25.14 -17.88
CA GLN A 144 -19.73 25.86 -19.05
C GLN A 144 -19.20 27.26 -18.71
N PRO A 145 -18.23 27.76 -19.50
CA PRO A 145 -18.44 29.08 -20.12
C PRO A 145 -18.06 29.19 -21.60
N LYS A 146 -19.09 29.32 -22.45
CA LYS A 146 -19.16 30.16 -23.68
C LYS A 146 -17.91 30.25 -24.59
N ARG A 147 -17.88 29.43 -25.65
CA ARG A 147 -17.04 29.65 -26.86
C ARG A 147 -17.51 30.89 -27.65
N LYS A 148 -16.59 31.56 -28.35
CA LYS A 148 -16.86 32.35 -29.57
C LYS A 148 -16.56 31.51 -30.83
N ALA A 149 -17.12 31.90 -31.97
CA ALA A 149 -16.99 31.17 -33.23
C ALA A 149 -15.61 31.39 -33.91
N PRO A 150 -15.13 30.45 -34.73
CA PRO A 150 -13.85 30.53 -35.45
C PRO A 150 -13.97 31.15 -36.86
N ASP A 151 -12.83 31.61 -37.39
CA ASP A 151 -12.65 31.99 -38.79
C ASP A 151 -11.79 30.97 -39.58
N LEU A 152 -11.90 31.03 -40.91
CA LEU A 152 -11.15 30.29 -41.94
C LEU A 152 -10.44 31.31 -42.86
N PRO A 153 -9.54 30.94 -43.82
CA PRO A 153 -8.98 29.63 -44.22
C PRO A 153 -7.41 29.63 -44.07
N ARG A 154 -6.53 28.82 -44.69
CA ARG A 154 -6.43 28.36 -46.11
C ARG A 154 -5.29 27.34 -46.33
N GLN A 155 -5.34 26.65 -47.47
CA GLN A 155 -4.33 25.69 -47.98
C GLN A 155 -3.19 26.41 -48.74
N THR A 156 -2.04 25.73 -48.99
CA THR A 156 -1.68 25.09 -50.31
C THR A 156 -0.19 24.69 -50.44
N SER A 157 0.10 23.58 -51.16
CA SER A 157 1.24 23.36 -52.13
C SER A 157 2.71 23.32 -51.63
N THR A 158 3.70 22.59 -52.21
CA THR A 158 3.79 21.56 -53.31
C THR A 158 5.21 20.93 -53.39
N GLU A 159 5.32 19.64 -53.80
CA GLU A 159 6.37 19.04 -54.70
C GLU A 159 7.89 19.00 -54.27
N HIS A 160 8.84 18.18 -54.82
CA HIS A 160 8.88 17.09 -55.83
C HIS A 160 10.21 16.25 -55.80
N ARG A 161 10.16 14.92 -56.12
CA ARG A 161 11.15 14.06 -56.88
C ARG A 161 12.62 13.83 -56.40
N LYS A 162 13.44 12.86 -56.88
CA LYS A 162 13.26 11.40 -57.27
C LYS A 162 14.60 10.70 -57.73
N ALA A 163 15.04 9.59 -57.09
CA ALA A 163 15.89 8.46 -57.64
C ALA A 163 17.33 8.78 -58.19
N PRO A 164 18.20 7.81 -58.64
CA PRO A 164 18.10 6.33 -58.76
C PRO A 164 19.32 5.45 -58.29
N LEU A 165 19.26 4.13 -58.57
CA LEU A 165 20.23 3.01 -58.37
C LEU A 165 21.23 2.89 -59.58
N PRO A 166 22.05 1.81 -59.88
CA PRO A 166 22.25 0.44 -59.31
C PRO A 166 23.77 -0.02 -59.32
N PRO A 167 24.25 -1.29 -59.59
CA PRO A 167 23.71 -2.69 -59.56
C PRO A 167 24.62 -3.81 -58.94
N SER A 168 24.13 -5.08 -58.93
CA SER A 168 24.90 -6.38 -59.04
C SER A 168 25.74 -6.91 -57.83
N GLN A 169 25.97 -8.23 -57.62
CA GLN A 169 25.47 -9.50 -58.23
C GLN A 169 25.68 -10.78 -57.35
N GLN A 170 24.68 -11.66 -57.32
CA GLN A 170 24.70 -13.16 -57.39
C GLN A 170 25.64 -14.13 -56.60
N ASN A 171 25.00 -15.19 -56.05
CA ASN A 171 25.33 -16.66 -56.11
C ASN A 171 26.10 -17.46 -54.99
N SER A 172 25.33 -18.34 -54.32
CA SER A 172 25.52 -19.80 -54.05
C SER A 172 26.72 -20.43 -53.27
N SER A 173 26.42 -21.02 -52.10
CA SER A 173 26.48 -22.47 -51.71
C SER A 173 27.67 -23.41 -52.08
N PRO A 174 27.88 -24.58 -51.40
CA PRO A 174 27.76 -24.96 -49.96
C PRO A 174 28.94 -25.90 -49.47
N GLN A 175 28.72 -26.75 -48.43
CA GLN A 175 29.54 -27.89 -47.90
C GLN A 175 30.71 -27.55 -46.92
N ARG A 176 30.72 -28.08 -45.66
CA ARG A 176 31.33 -29.35 -45.09
C ARG A 176 32.82 -29.08 -44.65
N GLU A 177 33.48 -29.72 -43.67
CA GLU A 177 33.36 -31.07 -43.06
C GLU A 177 34.26 -31.28 -41.78
N GLN A 178 33.85 -32.14 -40.81
CA GLN A 178 34.69 -32.92 -39.82
C GLN A 178 35.53 -32.20 -38.71
N ALA A 179 35.99 -32.83 -37.60
CA ALA A 179 35.77 -34.17 -36.98
C ALA A 179 36.20 -34.29 -35.47
N ALA A 180 35.77 -35.41 -34.82
CA ALA A 180 36.15 -35.95 -33.49
C ALA A 180 35.63 -35.17 -32.26
N GLY A 181 35.57 -35.71 -31.02
CA GLY A 181 35.85 -37.06 -30.44
C GLY A 181 35.52 -37.07 -28.93
N LEU A 182 35.46 -38.17 -28.15
CA LEU A 182 35.70 -39.62 -28.37
C LEU A 182 34.91 -40.49 -27.32
N SER A 183 35.11 -41.81 -27.38
CA SER A 183 34.52 -42.95 -26.62
C SER A 183 34.71 -42.97 -25.06
N ARG A 184 34.04 -43.79 -24.22
CA ARG A 184 33.62 -45.23 -24.40
C ARG A 184 32.60 -45.76 -23.33
N SER A 185 31.57 -46.49 -23.80
CA SER A 185 30.86 -47.71 -23.26
C SER A 185 30.79 -47.97 -21.73
N THR A 186 29.65 -48.42 -21.15
CA THR A 186 29.05 -49.77 -21.39
C THR A 186 27.50 -49.83 -21.44
N ARG A 187 26.95 -51.01 -21.79
CA ARG A 187 25.51 -51.32 -21.98
C ARG A 187 25.05 -52.47 -21.08
N THR A 188 23.75 -52.50 -20.76
CA THR A 188 22.90 -53.71 -20.81
C THR A 188 21.43 -53.35 -21.09
N SER A 189 20.60 -54.33 -21.47
CA SER A 189 19.18 -54.16 -21.85
C SER A 189 18.34 -55.32 -21.26
N THR A 190 17.03 -55.19 -21.02
CA THR A 190 15.98 -55.43 -22.05
C THR A 190 14.53 -55.34 -21.49
N LYS A 191 13.55 -55.13 -22.41
CA LYS A 191 12.14 -55.63 -22.41
C LYS A 191 11.08 -55.12 -21.40
N ILE A 192 10.21 -54.23 -21.92
CA ILE A 192 8.75 -54.43 -22.15
C ILE A 192 7.93 -55.21 -21.09
N ARG A 193 6.98 -54.52 -20.41
CA ARG A 193 5.51 -54.77 -20.48
C ARG A 193 4.72 -53.57 -19.92
N ALA A 194 3.41 -53.49 -20.16
CA ALA A 194 2.53 -52.39 -19.73
C ALA A 194 1.20 -52.91 -19.13
N ALA A 195 0.66 -52.20 -18.12
CA ALA A 195 -0.70 -52.24 -17.54
C ALA A 195 -0.74 -51.38 -16.24
N PRO A 196 -1.89 -50.98 -15.67
CA PRO A 196 -3.22 -50.70 -16.25
C PRO A 196 -3.78 -49.30 -15.82
N LYS A 197 -5.07 -49.02 -16.10
CA LYS A 197 -5.85 -47.86 -15.60
C LYS A 197 -6.86 -48.29 -14.49
N PRO A 198 -7.52 -47.36 -13.76
CA PRO A 198 -8.12 -47.64 -12.43
C PRO A 198 -9.52 -48.28 -12.47
N PRO A 199 -9.99 -48.84 -11.32
CA PRO A 199 -11.35 -49.37 -11.16
C PRO A 199 -12.38 -48.30 -10.74
N GLN A 200 -13.65 -48.52 -11.09
CA GLN A 200 -14.81 -47.85 -10.48
C GLN A 200 -15.72 -48.88 -9.78
N ARG A 201 -16.43 -48.40 -8.75
CA ARG A 201 -17.74 -48.79 -8.21
C ARG A 201 -18.32 -50.14 -8.64
N ASN A 202 -18.77 -50.93 -7.66
CA ASN A 202 -20.02 -51.68 -7.83
C ASN A 202 -20.81 -51.79 -6.51
N GLU A 203 -22.12 -51.90 -6.62
CA GLU A 203 -23.07 -51.93 -5.50
C GLU A 203 -23.56 -53.34 -5.18
N SER A 204 -24.17 -53.54 -4.02
CA SER A 204 -25.09 -54.67 -3.77
C SER A 204 -26.08 -54.32 -2.66
N VAL A 205 -27.33 -54.75 -2.84
CA VAL A 205 -28.50 -54.36 -2.03
C VAL A 205 -29.14 -55.63 -1.45
N LYS A 206 -29.64 -55.59 -0.18
CA LYS A 206 -30.98 -56.10 0.21
C LYS A 206 -31.32 -56.06 1.72
N GLN A 207 -32.44 -55.40 2.00
CA GLN A 207 -33.60 -55.84 2.81
C GLN A 207 -33.46 -56.29 4.29
N SER A 208 -34.35 -55.73 5.13
CA SER A 208 -34.63 -56.06 6.55
C SER A 208 -35.40 -57.39 6.73
N PRO A 209 -35.55 -57.90 7.97
CA PRO A 209 -36.76 -57.56 8.77
C PRO A 209 -36.61 -57.50 10.32
N GLN A 210 -37.60 -56.83 10.95
CA GLN A 210 -38.36 -57.12 12.21
C GLN A 210 -37.84 -58.15 13.25
N ASP A 211 -38.00 -58.01 14.58
CA ASP A 211 -38.60 -57.00 15.50
C ASP A 211 -37.72 -56.93 16.82
N GLN A 212 -38.08 -56.81 18.11
CA GLN A 212 -39.34 -56.65 18.91
C GLN A 212 -39.08 -56.25 20.39
N ALA A 213 -40.03 -55.51 21.02
CA ALA A 213 -40.24 -55.31 22.47
C ALA A 213 -39.14 -54.58 23.31
N ASP A 214 -39.39 -53.80 24.38
CA ASP A 214 -40.59 -53.18 25.00
C ASP A 214 -40.10 -52.16 26.09
N SER A 215 -40.83 -51.32 26.84
CA SER A 215 -42.27 -50.96 26.95
C SER A 215 -42.46 -49.58 27.64
N GLY A 216 -43.62 -48.92 27.41
CA GLY A 216 -44.21 -47.88 28.31
C GLY A 216 -43.63 -46.44 28.26
N SER A 217 -44.41 -45.35 28.35
CA SER A 217 -45.88 -45.21 28.41
C SER A 217 -46.36 -43.84 27.88
N SER A 218 -47.31 -43.87 26.93
CA SER A 218 -48.57 -43.10 26.78
C SER A 218 -48.84 -41.84 27.66
N SER A 219 -49.52 -40.77 27.18
CA SER A 219 -50.20 -40.56 25.88
C SER A 219 -50.68 -39.11 25.62
N GLN A 220 -50.69 -38.70 24.33
CA GLN A 220 -51.80 -38.17 23.49
C GLN A 220 -52.92 -37.23 24.04
N ALA A 221 -53.64 -36.40 23.24
CA ALA A 221 -53.42 -35.85 21.88
C ALA A 221 -54.49 -34.77 21.50
N LEU A 222 -54.22 -34.10 20.37
CA LEU A 222 -54.97 -33.12 19.54
C LEU A 222 -56.50 -33.28 19.28
N ALA A 223 -57.15 -32.12 19.03
CA ALA A 223 -57.95 -31.74 17.81
C ALA A 223 -59.48 -31.40 17.86
N THR A 224 -59.84 -30.48 16.93
CA THR A 224 -61.12 -30.30 16.17
C THR A 224 -62.42 -29.72 16.79
N SER A 225 -62.55 -28.38 16.73
CA SER A 225 -63.56 -27.59 15.97
C SER A 225 -65.11 -27.75 16.11
N THR A 226 -65.76 -26.62 16.51
CA THR A 226 -67.08 -26.06 16.05
C THR A 226 -68.41 -26.75 16.46
N PRO A 227 -69.63 -26.12 16.34
CA PRO A 227 -70.00 -24.72 15.99
C PRO A 227 -71.07 -24.04 16.93
N LYS A 228 -71.55 -22.83 16.51
CA LYS A 228 -72.84 -22.13 16.84
C LYS A 228 -72.96 -21.11 17.99
N SER A 229 -72.76 -19.84 17.61
CA SER A 229 -73.73 -18.72 17.69
C SER A 229 -74.78 -18.61 18.82
N THR A 230 -74.75 -17.48 19.54
CA THR A 230 -75.94 -16.64 19.82
C THR A 230 -75.53 -15.16 19.88
N SER A 231 -76.49 -14.26 19.61
CA SER A 231 -76.26 -12.82 19.54
C SER A 231 -76.65 -12.08 20.83
N LYS A 232 -76.01 -10.93 21.04
CA LYS A 232 -76.65 -9.69 21.49
C LYS A 232 -75.83 -8.50 21.00
N ALA A 233 -76.50 -7.38 20.78
CA ALA A 233 -75.89 -6.12 20.38
C ALA A 233 -76.37 -5.03 21.33
N ASP A 234 -75.47 -4.14 21.71
CA ASP A 234 -75.80 -2.83 22.26
C ASP A 234 -74.86 -1.79 21.64
N ARG A 235 -75.36 -0.56 21.50
CA ARG A 235 -74.63 0.59 20.93
C ARG A 235 -74.22 1.53 22.05
N GLU A 236 -72.92 1.78 22.21
CA GLU A 236 -72.43 3.07 22.71
C GLU A 236 -71.26 3.56 21.86
N THR A 237 -71.05 4.88 21.85
CA THR A 237 -70.17 5.60 20.91
C THR A 237 -68.70 5.65 21.37
N PRO A 238 -67.75 5.77 20.43
CA PRO A 238 -66.32 5.72 20.74
C PRO A 238 -65.86 7.01 21.44
N ASN A 239 -65.03 6.88 22.48
CA ASN A 239 -64.23 8.00 22.98
C ASN A 239 -62.93 7.55 23.65
N HIS A 240 -61.97 7.09 22.85
CA HIS A 240 -60.56 7.02 23.25
C HIS A 240 -59.70 7.60 22.13
N SER A 241 -59.11 8.76 22.40
CA SER A 241 -58.09 9.38 21.56
C SER A 241 -56.80 8.56 21.63
N GLN A 242 -56.59 7.67 20.65
CA GLN A 242 -55.28 7.08 20.42
C GLN A 242 -54.34 8.18 19.88
N MET A 243 -53.24 8.41 20.58
CA MET A 243 -52.10 9.13 20.00
C MET A 243 -51.50 8.29 18.89
N PRO A 244 -50.85 8.88 17.86
CA PRO A 244 -50.08 8.10 16.90
C PRO A 244 -49.02 7.28 17.64
N SER A 245 -49.02 5.96 17.44
CA SER A 245 -47.93 5.11 17.90
C SER A 245 -46.66 5.48 17.13
N GLU A 246 -45.59 5.82 17.85
CA GLU A 246 -44.30 6.14 17.22
C GLU A 246 -43.82 4.95 16.36
N PRO A 247 -43.24 5.22 15.18
CA PRO A 247 -42.81 4.18 14.26
C PRO A 247 -41.64 3.39 14.86
N VAL A 248 -41.90 2.13 15.20
CA VAL A 248 -40.89 1.20 15.74
C VAL A 248 -39.93 0.81 14.63
N ILE A 249 -38.77 1.47 14.59
CA ILE A 249 -37.67 1.16 13.67
C ILE A 249 -36.98 -0.15 14.13
N PRO A 250 -36.76 -1.14 13.25
CA PRO A 250 -35.97 -2.32 13.57
C PRO A 250 -34.54 -1.93 13.95
N LYS A 251 -34.04 -2.45 15.08
CA LYS A 251 -32.64 -2.30 15.47
C LYS A 251 -31.75 -2.95 14.42
N GLY A 252 -30.74 -2.24 13.94
CA GLY A 252 -29.82 -2.73 12.92
C GLY A 252 -30.20 -2.43 11.47
N LEU A 253 -31.41 -1.89 11.18
CA LEU A 253 -31.86 -1.60 9.81
C LEU A 253 -30.88 -0.77 8.99
N LEU A 254 -30.17 0.19 9.60
CA LEU A 254 -29.16 0.99 8.90
C LEU A 254 -27.92 0.16 8.53
N GLY A 255 -27.53 -0.82 9.35
CA GLY A 255 -26.48 -1.78 9.00
C GLY A 255 -26.90 -2.68 7.84
N GLU A 256 -28.12 -3.21 7.87
CA GLU A 256 -28.71 -4.00 6.77
C GLU A 256 -28.76 -3.21 5.46
N LEU A 257 -29.15 -1.93 5.50
CA LEU A 257 -29.17 -1.05 4.32
C LEU A 257 -27.77 -0.76 3.77
N VAL A 258 -26.77 -0.58 4.63
CA VAL A 258 -25.37 -0.35 4.21
C VAL A 258 -24.76 -1.62 3.62
N GLU A 259 -24.99 -2.78 4.23
CA GLU A 259 -24.58 -4.09 3.71
C GLU A 259 -25.25 -4.37 2.35
N GLN A 260 -26.55 -4.11 2.20
CA GLN A 260 -27.25 -4.34 0.92
C GLN A 260 -26.76 -3.38 -0.18
N VAL A 261 -26.46 -2.11 0.13
CA VAL A 261 -25.84 -1.21 -0.85
C VAL A 261 -24.47 -1.70 -1.25
N ARG A 262 -23.62 -2.10 -0.29
CA ARG A 262 -22.29 -2.68 -0.53
C ARG A 262 -22.37 -3.91 -1.44
N ILE A 263 -23.29 -4.84 -1.15
CA ILE A 263 -23.53 -6.08 -1.91
C ILE A 263 -23.91 -5.86 -3.38
N GLU A 264 -24.64 -4.79 -3.68
CA GLU A 264 -25.18 -4.50 -5.03
C GLU A 264 -24.35 -3.46 -5.82
N THR A 265 -23.30 -2.88 -5.22
CA THR A 265 -22.53 -1.78 -5.83
C THR A 265 -21.00 -1.89 -5.72
N ASP A 266 -20.48 -2.89 -5.02
CA ASP A 266 -19.06 -3.10 -4.72
C ASP A 266 -18.36 -1.88 -4.05
N LEU A 267 -19.15 -0.98 -3.44
CA LEU A 267 -18.63 0.17 -2.69
C LEU A 267 -18.03 -0.25 -1.34
N SER A 268 -17.01 0.48 -0.88
CA SER A 268 -16.49 0.32 0.49
C SER A 268 -17.58 0.60 1.54
N TYR A 269 -17.40 0.09 2.75
CA TYR A 269 -18.35 0.26 3.86
C TYR A 269 -18.61 1.74 4.15
N ASP A 270 -17.57 2.58 4.22
CA ASP A 270 -17.76 4.02 4.42
C ASP A 270 -18.41 4.72 3.22
N MET A 271 -18.12 4.32 1.97
CA MET A 271 -18.83 4.87 0.80
C MET A 271 -20.30 4.44 0.75
N SER A 272 -20.61 3.20 1.12
CA SER A 272 -21.97 2.66 1.22
C SER A 272 -22.76 3.37 2.32
N LYS A 273 -22.12 3.61 3.48
CA LYS A 273 -22.64 4.40 4.60
C LYS A 273 -22.87 5.87 4.24
N GLN A 274 -21.97 6.49 3.48
CA GLN A 274 -22.18 7.83 2.93
C GLN A 274 -23.35 7.84 1.94
N ALA A 275 -23.43 6.90 1.00
CA ALA A 275 -24.51 6.81 0.02
C ALA A 275 -25.89 6.63 0.68
N VAL A 276 -26.03 5.67 1.60
CA VAL A 276 -27.26 5.49 2.38
C VAL A 276 -27.56 6.74 3.22
N GLY A 277 -26.55 7.35 3.85
CA GLY A 277 -26.68 8.60 4.59
C GLY A 277 -27.27 9.73 3.77
N THR A 278 -26.68 10.01 2.59
CA THR A 278 -27.14 11.04 1.65
C THR A 278 -28.56 10.77 1.14
N VAL A 279 -28.91 9.50 0.87
CA VAL A 279 -30.28 9.14 0.45
C VAL A 279 -31.29 9.37 1.58
N LEU A 280 -31.01 8.94 2.80
CA LEU A 280 -31.90 9.13 3.95
C LEU A 280 -32.09 10.61 4.31
N GLU A 281 -31.01 11.40 4.30
CA GLU A 281 -31.08 12.86 4.49
C GLU A 281 -31.87 13.54 3.36
N ARG A 282 -31.67 13.12 2.11
CA ARG A 282 -32.39 13.70 0.97
C ARG A 282 -33.88 13.34 0.98
N VAL A 283 -34.24 12.13 1.39
CA VAL A 283 -35.64 11.72 1.58
C VAL A 283 -36.27 12.45 2.77
N GLY A 284 -35.58 12.56 3.90
CA GLY A 284 -36.08 13.28 5.08
C GLY A 284 -36.29 14.78 4.83
N SER A 285 -35.41 15.42 4.06
CA SER A 285 -35.56 16.83 3.67
C SER A 285 -36.60 17.07 2.56
N ALA A 286 -36.90 16.06 1.73
CA ALA A 286 -37.92 16.15 0.68
C ALA A 286 -39.33 15.76 1.15
N VAL A 287 -39.45 14.89 2.15
CA VAL A 287 -40.73 14.33 2.63
C VAL A 287 -40.84 14.50 4.16
N PRO A 288 -41.39 15.63 4.65
CA PRO A 288 -41.45 15.94 6.08
C PRO A 288 -42.16 14.87 6.95
N GLU A 289 -43.11 14.13 6.37
CA GLU A 289 -43.86 13.06 7.06
C GLU A 289 -42.97 11.90 7.53
N VAL A 290 -41.84 11.64 6.85
CA VAL A 290 -40.87 10.60 7.24
C VAL A 290 -39.58 11.17 7.82
N ALA A 291 -39.42 12.49 7.91
CA ALA A 291 -38.19 13.14 8.35
C ALA A 291 -37.71 12.63 9.72
N ASN A 292 -38.62 12.51 10.70
CA ASN A 292 -38.31 11.97 12.02
C ASN A 292 -37.85 10.51 11.98
N VAL A 293 -38.37 9.71 11.03
CA VAL A 293 -38.00 8.29 10.86
C VAL A 293 -36.61 8.19 10.24
N MET A 294 -36.33 8.97 9.20
CA MET A 294 -35.02 8.98 8.54
C MET A 294 -33.93 9.50 9.49
N ALA A 295 -34.21 10.56 10.25
CA ALA A 295 -33.32 11.07 11.30
C ALA A 295 -33.09 10.03 12.41
N ALA A 296 -34.13 9.32 12.84
CA ALA A 296 -34.00 8.27 13.85
C ALA A 296 -33.16 7.08 13.34
N ILE A 297 -33.35 6.62 12.10
CA ILE A 297 -32.51 5.60 11.44
C ILE A 297 -31.04 6.04 11.44
N LEU A 298 -30.74 7.26 10.97
CA LEU A 298 -29.39 7.84 10.97
C LEU A 298 -28.80 7.89 12.39
N SER A 299 -29.59 8.29 13.39
CA SER A 299 -29.15 8.39 14.79
C SER A 299 -28.85 7.06 15.48
N SER A 300 -29.31 5.91 14.94
CA SER A 300 -28.97 4.60 15.49
C SER A 300 -27.46 4.40 15.46
N LEU A 301 -26.81 4.75 14.35
CA LEU A 301 -25.36 4.58 14.16
C LEU A 301 -24.55 5.37 15.20
N THR A 302 -25.00 6.58 15.56
CA THR A 302 -24.35 7.40 16.61
C THR A 302 -24.46 6.78 18.01
N ASN A 303 -25.55 6.06 18.29
CA ASN A 303 -25.76 5.41 19.59
C ASN A 303 -25.12 4.01 19.66
N ASP A 304 -25.17 3.23 18.57
CA ASP A 304 -24.53 1.91 18.47
C ASP A 304 -22.99 2.00 18.54
N LEU A 305 -22.39 3.15 18.16
CA LEU A 305 -20.95 3.42 18.37
C LEU A 305 -20.54 3.46 19.86
N ASN A 306 -21.46 3.73 20.78
CA ASN A 306 -21.20 3.78 22.22
C ASN A 306 -21.55 2.47 22.96
N MET A 307 -21.98 1.43 22.24
CA MET A 307 -22.30 0.12 22.83
C MET A 307 -21.39 -0.99 22.26
N THR A 308 -20.39 -1.36 23.04
CA THR A 308 -19.39 -2.42 22.80
C THR A 308 -19.97 -3.86 22.77
N SER A 309 -21.24 -4.03 22.38
CA SER A 309 -21.99 -5.29 22.55
C SER A 309 -23.08 -5.55 21.52
N SER A 310 -23.17 -4.77 20.43
CA SER A 310 -24.08 -5.05 19.31
C SER A 310 -23.54 -6.15 18.37
N ASN A 311 -23.10 -7.29 18.93
CA ASN A 311 -22.54 -8.44 18.20
C ASN A 311 -23.52 -9.05 17.16
N ILE A 312 -24.81 -8.77 17.32
CA ILE A 312 -25.95 -9.38 16.61
C ILE A 312 -25.91 -9.17 15.08
N ILE A 313 -25.13 -8.21 14.58
CA ILE A 313 -24.98 -7.90 13.15
C ILE A 313 -23.59 -8.30 12.60
N ILE A 314 -22.68 -8.74 13.47
CA ILE A 314 -21.28 -9.01 13.12
C ILE A 314 -21.06 -10.47 12.71
N GLU A 315 -21.76 -11.41 13.35
CA GLU A 315 -21.77 -12.83 12.98
C GLU A 315 -22.86 -13.06 11.92
N GLY A 316 -22.45 -13.43 10.70
CA GLY A 316 -23.36 -13.70 9.58
C GLY A 316 -23.58 -12.56 8.58
N SER A 317 -22.73 -11.52 8.56
CA SER A 317 -22.63 -10.64 7.39
C SER A 317 -21.94 -11.36 6.22
N ARG A 318 -22.10 -10.88 4.98
CA ARG A 318 -21.48 -11.54 3.81
C ARG A 318 -19.95 -11.48 3.90
N ASP A 319 -19.41 -10.36 4.33
CA ASP A 319 -17.97 -10.20 4.54
C ASP A 319 -17.46 -11.09 5.69
N HIS A 320 -18.24 -11.32 6.75
CA HIS A 320 -17.90 -12.27 7.82
C HIS A 320 -17.78 -13.69 7.28
N GLU A 321 -18.83 -14.20 6.61
CA GLU A 321 -18.83 -15.54 6.03
C GLU A 321 -17.72 -15.71 5.00
N ARG A 322 -17.46 -14.68 4.19
CA ARG A 322 -16.46 -14.75 3.13
C ARG A 322 -15.02 -14.75 3.67
N LEU A 323 -14.71 -13.94 4.69
CA LEU A 323 -13.43 -14.03 5.39
C LEU A 323 -13.23 -15.42 6.01
N GLU A 324 -14.25 -15.98 6.69
CA GLU A 324 -14.18 -17.32 7.25
C GLU A 324 -13.92 -18.40 6.19
N VAL A 325 -14.52 -18.30 5.01
CA VAL A 325 -14.24 -19.23 3.90
C VAL A 325 -12.82 -19.05 3.40
N ILE A 326 -12.39 -17.83 3.08
CA ILE A 326 -11.05 -17.58 2.52
C ILE A 326 -9.94 -18.03 3.48
N PHE A 327 -10.03 -17.72 4.78
CA PHE A 327 -9.04 -18.18 5.75
C PHE A 327 -8.99 -19.71 5.89
N LYS A 328 -10.12 -20.41 5.75
CA LYS A 328 -10.16 -21.89 5.77
C LYS A 328 -9.53 -22.49 4.52
N GLU A 329 -9.83 -21.97 3.33
CA GLU A 329 -9.21 -22.42 2.08
C GLU A 329 -7.69 -22.17 2.08
N LEU A 330 -7.22 -20.99 2.50
CA LEU A 330 -5.78 -20.68 2.63
C LEU A 330 -5.09 -21.57 3.68
N THR A 331 -5.78 -21.94 4.77
CA THR A 331 -5.26 -22.91 5.75
C THR A 331 -5.17 -24.32 5.15
N ALA A 332 -6.14 -24.73 4.34
CA ALA A 332 -6.09 -26.00 3.61
C ALA A 332 -4.96 -26.03 2.57
N CYS A 333 -4.69 -24.92 1.86
CA CYS A 333 -3.52 -24.77 0.99
C CYS A 333 -2.21 -24.95 1.77
N LYS A 334 -2.08 -24.34 2.96
CA LYS A 334 -0.90 -24.51 3.82
C LYS A 334 -0.68 -25.98 4.22
N ASP A 335 -1.74 -26.68 4.63
CA ASP A 335 -1.63 -28.07 5.09
C ASP A 335 -1.44 -29.08 3.94
N ASP A 336 -1.80 -28.73 2.71
CA ASP A 336 -1.50 -29.55 1.53
C ASP A 336 0.03 -29.72 1.32
N ALA A 337 0.46 -30.98 1.30
CA ALA A 337 1.84 -31.33 1.02
C ALA A 337 2.20 -31.17 -0.46
N GLN A 338 1.21 -31.12 -1.36
CA GLN A 338 1.44 -31.08 -2.80
C GLN A 338 1.75 -29.66 -3.33
N GLN A 339 1.32 -28.58 -2.65
CA GLN A 339 1.78 -27.20 -2.89
C GLN A 339 3.32 -27.07 -2.91
N ARG A 340 4.02 -27.92 -2.14
CA ARG A 340 5.49 -27.97 -2.06
C ARG A 340 6.13 -28.80 -3.18
N SER A 341 5.37 -29.17 -4.21
CA SER A 341 5.83 -30.01 -5.33
C SER A 341 5.78 -29.26 -6.67
N TRP A 342 6.80 -29.48 -7.50
CA TRP A 342 7.03 -28.80 -8.79
C TRP A 342 5.99 -29.08 -9.90
N ALA A 343 4.88 -29.74 -9.57
CA ALA A 343 3.88 -30.21 -10.53
C ALA A 343 2.53 -29.47 -10.45
N LEU A 344 2.32 -28.61 -9.44
CA LEU A 344 1.02 -28.01 -9.13
C LEU A 344 1.13 -26.49 -9.02
N HIS A 345 0.92 -25.83 -10.15
CA HIS A 345 0.67 -24.38 -10.25
C HIS A 345 -0.61 -24.08 -11.07
N GLU A 346 -1.46 -25.08 -11.31
CA GLU A 346 -2.79 -24.89 -11.94
C GLU A 346 -3.77 -24.11 -11.03
N ASP A 347 -3.42 -23.97 -9.75
CA ASP A 347 -4.18 -23.33 -8.68
C ASP A 347 -3.71 -21.91 -8.32
N GLU A 348 -2.58 -21.43 -8.87
CA GLU A 348 -2.00 -20.13 -8.50
C GLU A 348 -2.99 -18.98 -8.73
N ALA A 349 -3.82 -19.06 -9.78
CA ALA A 349 -4.89 -18.10 -10.04
C ALA A 349 -6.04 -18.16 -9.01
N ILE A 350 -6.31 -19.33 -8.44
CA ILE A 350 -7.35 -19.51 -7.40
C ILE A 350 -6.85 -18.93 -6.08
N ILE A 351 -5.61 -19.25 -5.69
CA ILE A 351 -4.98 -18.70 -4.48
C ILE A 351 -4.80 -17.18 -4.61
N SER A 352 -4.38 -16.69 -5.79
CA SER A 352 -4.29 -15.25 -6.07
C SER A 352 -5.65 -14.57 -5.88
N GLY A 353 -6.73 -15.11 -6.47
CA GLY A 353 -8.07 -14.56 -6.32
C GLY A 353 -8.55 -14.54 -4.87
N HIS A 354 -8.25 -15.58 -4.08
CA HIS A 354 -8.54 -15.59 -2.64
C HIS A 354 -7.75 -14.53 -1.86
N LEU A 355 -6.47 -14.30 -2.19
CA LEU A 355 -5.66 -13.28 -1.54
C LEU A 355 -6.05 -11.85 -1.97
N GLU A 356 -6.40 -11.64 -3.24
CA GLU A 356 -6.91 -10.36 -3.75
C GLU A 356 -8.25 -9.99 -3.10
N GLU A 357 -9.19 -10.94 -3.02
CA GLU A 357 -10.47 -10.77 -2.32
C GLU A 357 -10.26 -10.52 -0.82
N LEU A 358 -9.29 -11.19 -0.18
CA LEU A 358 -8.93 -10.95 1.21
C LEU A 358 -8.39 -9.53 1.44
N ILE A 359 -7.55 -9.01 0.53
CA ILE A 359 -7.05 -7.62 0.59
C ILE A 359 -8.22 -6.65 0.47
N THR A 360 -9.13 -6.86 -0.48
CA THR A 360 -10.33 -6.03 -0.67
C THR A 360 -11.22 -6.03 0.57
N ILE A 361 -11.58 -7.20 1.12
CA ILE A 361 -12.45 -7.25 2.30
C ILE A 361 -11.76 -6.61 3.53
N LEU A 362 -10.47 -6.89 3.77
CA LEU A 362 -9.74 -6.28 4.89
C LEU A 362 -9.55 -4.76 4.78
N SER A 363 -9.61 -4.21 3.57
CA SER A 363 -9.45 -2.77 3.31
C SER A 363 -10.78 -2.01 3.25
N ASP A 364 -11.82 -2.62 2.68
CA ASP A 364 -13.08 -1.96 2.32
C ASP A 364 -14.29 -2.34 3.19
N ALA A 365 -14.23 -3.41 4.01
CA ALA A 365 -15.35 -3.83 4.86
C ALA A 365 -15.46 -3.02 6.17
N ASP A 366 -16.50 -3.28 6.96
CA ASP A 366 -16.58 -2.76 8.33
C ASP A 366 -15.41 -3.31 9.16
N PRO A 367 -14.50 -2.47 9.71
CA PRO A 367 -13.37 -2.94 10.49
C PRO A 367 -13.77 -3.78 11.71
N ARG A 368 -15.00 -3.66 12.21
CA ARG A 368 -15.55 -4.48 13.31
C ARG A 368 -15.74 -5.94 12.88
N VAL A 369 -16.18 -6.19 11.65
CA VAL A 369 -16.33 -7.53 11.06
C VAL A 369 -14.97 -8.17 10.88
N CYS A 370 -14.03 -7.44 10.25
CA CYS A 370 -12.66 -7.90 10.08
C CYS A 370 -12.01 -8.22 11.43
N LYS A 371 -12.11 -7.33 12.44
CA LYS A 371 -11.60 -7.58 13.80
C LYS A 371 -12.21 -8.82 14.44
N ALA A 372 -13.51 -9.06 14.30
CA ALA A 372 -14.16 -10.22 14.90
C ALA A 372 -13.65 -11.55 14.32
N VAL A 373 -13.52 -11.65 12.99
CA VAL A 373 -12.99 -12.86 12.34
C VAL A 373 -11.48 -13.02 12.62
N VAL A 374 -10.71 -11.93 12.59
CA VAL A 374 -9.25 -11.96 12.79
C VAL A 374 -8.84 -12.27 14.23
N LYS A 375 -9.62 -11.84 15.24
CA LYS A 375 -9.39 -12.14 16.67
C LYS A 375 -9.88 -13.53 17.09
N LYS A 376 -10.59 -14.26 16.21
CA LYS A 376 -11.14 -15.58 16.48
C LYS A 376 -10.04 -16.59 16.84
N ASP A 377 -10.36 -17.53 17.72
CA ASP A 377 -9.51 -18.67 18.11
C ASP A 377 -8.06 -18.25 18.45
N HIS A 378 -7.92 -17.11 19.16
CA HIS A 378 -6.64 -16.48 19.52
C HIS A 378 -5.72 -16.16 18.33
N PHE A 379 -6.30 -15.60 17.26
CA PHE A 379 -5.62 -15.25 16.01
C PHE A 379 -5.11 -16.45 15.19
N GLU A 380 -5.74 -17.63 15.32
CA GLU A 380 -5.35 -18.83 14.56
C GLU A 380 -5.24 -18.56 13.05
N TYR A 381 -6.16 -17.79 12.47
CA TYR A 381 -6.11 -17.43 11.04
C TYR A 381 -4.89 -16.57 10.66
N ILE A 382 -4.43 -15.66 11.54
CA ILE A 382 -3.17 -14.92 11.32
C ILE A 382 -2.00 -15.90 11.34
N GLN A 383 -1.90 -16.72 12.38
CA GLN A 383 -0.75 -17.60 12.59
C GLN A 383 -0.65 -18.67 11.47
N ASN A 384 -1.78 -19.20 11.00
CA ASN A 384 -1.82 -20.06 9.83
C ASN A 384 -1.38 -19.34 8.54
N LEU A 385 -1.73 -18.07 8.34
CA LEU A 385 -1.30 -17.28 7.19
C LEU A 385 0.21 -16.96 7.22
N VAL A 386 0.78 -16.69 8.40
CA VAL A 386 2.24 -16.52 8.58
C VAL A 386 2.99 -17.81 8.28
N LEU A 387 2.50 -18.96 8.77
CA LEU A 387 3.08 -20.26 8.45
C LEU A 387 2.94 -20.59 6.95
N TYR A 388 1.86 -20.16 6.28
CA TYR A 388 1.73 -20.28 4.84
C TYR A 388 2.76 -19.43 4.09
N TYR A 389 2.97 -18.17 4.49
CA TYR A 389 4.02 -17.32 3.90
C TYR A 389 5.41 -17.95 4.02
N GLN A 390 5.75 -18.54 5.17
CA GLN A 390 7.02 -19.25 5.38
C GLN A 390 7.19 -20.49 4.48
N MET A 391 6.09 -21.10 4.02
CA MET A 391 6.08 -22.32 3.20
C MET A 391 5.90 -22.07 1.70
N GLU A 392 5.29 -20.95 1.32
CA GLU A 392 5.07 -20.57 -0.08
C GLU A 392 6.35 -20.05 -0.74
N LEU A 393 6.58 -20.46 -1.99
CA LEU A 393 7.80 -20.16 -2.76
C LEU A 393 7.53 -19.25 -3.97
N ARG A 394 6.26 -19.16 -4.43
CA ARG A 394 5.85 -18.30 -5.54
C ARG A 394 5.89 -16.83 -5.13
N SER A 395 6.76 -16.04 -5.77
CA SER A 395 6.94 -14.62 -5.44
C SER A 395 5.69 -13.77 -5.65
N SER A 396 4.83 -14.16 -6.60
CA SER A 396 3.48 -13.62 -6.83
C SER A 396 2.60 -13.72 -5.60
N LEU A 397 2.45 -14.93 -5.05
CA LEU A 397 1.66 -15.20 -3.86
C LEU A 397 2.29 -14.60 -2.60
N ARG A 398 3.64 -14.63 -2.47
CA ARG A 398 4.34 -13.89 -1.40
C ARG A 398 4.03 -12.38 -1.44
N LEU A 399 4.02 -11.76 -2.62
CA LEU A 399 3.69 -10.33 -2.76
C LEU A 399 2.23 -10.02 -2.40
N LEU A 400 1.28 -10.91 -2.70
CA LEU A 400 -0.10 -10.77 -2.25
C LEU A 400 -0.25 -10.98 -0.73
N LEU A 401 0.44 -11.97 -0.15
CA LEU A 401 0.48 -12.19 1.30
C LEU A 401 1.05 -10.99 2.06
N LEU A 402 2.09 -10.33 1.54
CA LEU A 402 2.63 -9.09 2.11
C LEU A 402 1.58 -7.96 2.13
N LYS A 403 0.76 -7.82 1.09
CA LYS A 403 -0.37 -6.87 1.09
C LYS A 403 -1.44 -7.23 2.12
N VAL A 404 -1.75 -8.52 2.29
CA VAL A 404 -2.65 -8.99 3.35
C VAL A 404 -2.09 -8.65 4.73
N PHE A 405 -0.80 -8.89 5.00
CA PHE A 405 -0.19 -8.51 6.28
C PHE A 405 -0.21 -6.99 6.50
N GLY A 406 0.02 -6.18 5.47
CA GLY A 406 -0.13 -4.72 5.55
C GLY A 406 -1.55 -4.29 5.94
N ALA A 407 -2.58 -4.90 5.33
CA ALA A 407 -3.98 -4.64 5.69
C ALA A 407 -4.32 -5.10 7.12
N LEU A 408 -3.80 -6.26 7.55
CA LEU A 408 -3.95 -6.76 8.93
C LEU A 408 -3.27 -5.84 9.97
N CYS A 409 -2.11 -5.27 9.66
CA CYS A 409 -1.44 -4.30 10.53
C CYS A 409 -2.26 -3.01 10.68
N ASN A 410 -2.86 -2.52 9.59
CA ASN A 410 -3.71 -1.33 9.62
C ASN A 410 -5.01 -1.53 10.43
N LEU A 411 -5.49 -2.78 10.53
CA LEU A 411 -6.78 -3.11 11.13
C LEU A 411 -6.82 -2.86 12.64
N ASP A 412 -5.87 -3.41 13.42
CA ASP A 412 -5.96 -3.45 14.88
C ASP A 412 -4.61 -3.72 15.57
N ARG A 413 -4.34 -3.01 16.67
CA ARG A 413 -3.11 -3.16 17.46
C ARG A 413 -2.89 -4.60 17.94
N ASP A 414 -3.92 -5.30 18.41
CA ASP A 414 -3.74 -6.67 18.91
C ASP A 414 -3.34 -7.64 17.78
N ALA A 415 -3.82 -7.39 16.55
CA ALA A 415 -3.45 -8.16 15.36
C ALA A 415 -2.00 -7.86 14.93
N LEU A 416 -1.60 -6.59 15.00
CA LEU A 416 -0.21 -6.15 14.77
C LEU A 416 0.74 -6.78 15.79
N SER A 417 0.44 -6.72 17.10
CA SER A 417 1.25 -7.37 18.15
C SER A 417 1.29 -8.90 18.00
N SER A 418 0.20 -9.53 17.54
CA SER A 418 0.14 -10.97 17.21
C SER A 418 1.04 -11.34 16.03
N LEU A 419 1.11 -10.49 14.99
CA LEU A 419 2.05 -10.63 13.89
C LEU A 419 3.51 -10.38 14.33
N LEU A 420 3.77 -9.36 15.15
CA LEU A 420 5.11 -9.00 15.64
C LEU A 420 5.71 -10.10 16.53
N CYS A 421 4.88 -10.80 17.30
CA CYS A 421 5.26 -11.96 18.12
C CYS A 421 5.26 -13.30 17.36
N SER A 422 4.87 -13.32 16.08
CA SER A 422 4.95 -14.50 15.22
C SER A 422 6.33 -14.63 14.56
N VAL A 423 6.57 -15.72 13.81
CA VAL A 423 7.80 -15.88 13.01
C VAL A 423 7.91 -14.90 11.83
N LEU A 424 6.90 -14.06 11.56
CA LEU A 424 6.88 -13.18 10.38
C LEU A 424 8.08 -12.21 10.30
N PRO A 425 8.48 -11.43 11.33
CA PRO A 425 9.62 -10.50 11.21
C PRO A 425 10.94 -11.21 10.88
N VAL A 426 11.10 -12.44 11.40
CA VAL A 426 12.25 -13.31 11.18
C VAL A 426 12.26 -13.84 9.74
N GLU A 427 11.11 -14.25 9.22
CA GLU A 427 10.94 -14.68 7.83
C GLU A 427 11.12 -13.53 6.83
N LEU A 428 10.63 -12.31 7.15
CA LEU A 428 10.83 -11.11 6.33
C LEU A 428 12.31 -10.73 6.23
N ALA A 429 13.03 -10.66 7.36
CA ALA A 429 14.46 -10.36 7.36
C ALA A 429 15.26 -11.37 6.52
N ARG A 430 14.96 -12.67 6.67
CA ARG A 430 15.56 -13.76 5.88
C ARG A 430 15.24 -13.63 4.39
N ASP A 431 13.99 -13.36 4.03
CA ASP A 431 13.52 -13.20 2.65
C ASP A 431 14.18 -11.98 1.97
N MET A 432 14.30 -10.86 2.67
CA MET A 432 14.99 -9.65 2.19
C MET A 432 16.49 -9.90 1.93
N MET A 433 17.18 -10.55 2.86
CA MET A 433 18.61 -10.87 2.70
C MET A 433 18.87 -11.90 1.58
N THR A 434 17.90 -12.79 1.30
CA THR A 434 18.06 -13.92 0.36
C THR A 434 17.69 -13.58 -1.09
N ASP A 435 16.58 -12.86 -1.31
CA ASP A 435 16.09 -12.47 -2.65
C ASP A 435 16.03 -10.95 -2.76
N GLN A 436 17.13 -10.40 -3.30
CA GLN A 436 17.39 -8.97 -3.47
C GLN A 436 17.09 -8.48 -4.89
N GLU A 437 16.80 -9.39 -5.84
CA GLU A 437 16.52 -9.05 -7.24
C GLU A 437 15.05 -8.64 -7.44
N ASN A 438 14.13 -9.24 -6.67
CA ASN A 438 12.71 -8.91 -6.71
C ASN A 438 12.39 -7.63 -5.94
N ILE A 439 12.72 -6.47 -6.53
CA ILE A 439 12.52 -5.13 -5.90
C ILE A 439 11.09 -4.92 -5.39
N PRO A 440 10.00 -5.27 -6.12
CA PRO A 440 8.64 -5.17 -5.57
C PRO A 440 8.46 -5.97 -4.28
N LYS A 441 8.92 -7.22 -4.21
CA LYS A 441 8.85 -8.02 -2.97
C LYS A 441 9.74 -7.41 -1.87
N LEU A 442 10.96 -7.00 -2.20
CA LEU A 442 11.91 -6.40 -1.26
C LEU A 442 11.33 -5.14 -0.59
N CYS A 443 10.74 -4.24 -1.38
CA CYS A 443 10.08 -3.04 -0.90
C CYS A 443 8.86 -3.37 -0.01
N TYR A 444 8.02 -4.32 -0.39
CA TYR A 444 6.87 -4.73 0.43
C TYR A 444 7.30 -5.46 1.72
N SER A 445 8.34 -6.29 1.69
CA SER A 445 8.90 -6.93 2.90
C SER A 445 9.46 -5.89 3.87
N ALA A 446 10.18 -4.87 3.37
CA ALA A 446 10.69 -3.77 4.20
C ALA A 446 9.55 -2.92 4.79
N LEU A 447 8.52 -2.61 3.98
CA LEU A 447 7.34 -1.86 4.41
C LEU A 447 6.57 -2.60 5.51
N VAL A 448 6.25 -3.89 5.32
CA VAL A 448 5.55 -4.69 6.33
C VAL A 448 6.40 -4.85 7.59
N CYS A 449 7.72 -5.06 7.48
CA CYS A 449 8.58 -5.14 8.66
C CYS A 449 8.61 -3.79 9.43
N THR A 450 8.60 -2.66 8.73
CA THR A 450 8.46 -1.31 9.32
C THR A 450 7.12 -1.16 10.05
N MET A 451 6.01 -1.58 9.43
CA MET A 451 4.66 -1.57 10.02
C MET A 451 4.53 -2.46 11.25
N LEU A 452 5.28 -3.56 11.35
CA LEU A 452 5.28 -4.41 12.53
C LEU A 452 6.07 -3.78 13.69
N LEU A 453 7.20 -3.16 13.39
CA LEU A 453 8.11 -2.56 14.38
C LEU A 453 7.66 -1.16 14.84
N SER A 454 6.75 -0.50 14.14
CA SER A 454 6.27 0.86 14.45
C SER A 454 5.57 1.03 15.81
N THR A 455 5.22 -0.08 16.48
CA THR A 455 4.64 -0.08 17.83
C THR A 455 5.67 0.20 18.94
N GLY A 456 6.97 0.00 18.68
CA GLY A 456 8.01 0.05 19.72
C GLY A 456 7.87 -1.03 20.81
N GLU A 457 7.06 -2.07 20.58
CA GLU A 457 6.85 -3.18 21.52
C GLU A 457 8.05 -4.13 21.55
N GLN A 458 8.24 -4.84 22.68
CA GLN A 458 9.40 -5.72 22.84
C GLN A 458 9.20 -7.03 22.06
N ILE A 459 10.08 -7.28 21.09
CA ILE A 459 10.05 -8.51 20.28
C ILE A 459 10.56 -9.73 21.07
N PRO A 460 10.07 -10.95 20.76
CA PRO A 460 10.60 -12.20 21.33
C PRO A 460 12.12 -12.34 21.12
N PHE A 461 12.85 -12.79 22.15
CA PHE A 461 14.32 -12.83 22.13
C PHE A 461 14.91 -13.63 20.95
N GLY A 462 14.28 -14.74 20.56
CA GLY A 462 14.72 -15.54 19.40
C GLY A 462 14.62 -14.83 18.05
N HIS A 463 13.95 -13.67 17.96
CA HIS A 463 13.93 -12.90 16.71
C HIS A 463 15.29 -12.25 16.43
N TYR A 464 16.10 -11.98 17.46
CA TYR A 464 17.48 -11.50 17.33
C TYR A 464 18.44 -12.55 16.76
N ASP A 465 18.02 -13.79 16.52
CA ASP A 465 18.81 -14.77 15.76
C ASP A 465 18.93 -14.38 14.27
N GLN A 466 17.96 -13.61 13.73
CA GLN A 466 17.99 -13.08 12.36
C GLN A 466 17.94 -11.55 12.31
N LEU A 467 17.22 -10.88 13.22
CA LEU A 467 17.25 -9.42 13.40
C LEU A 467 18.52 -9.01 14.18
N ASN A 468 19.67 -9.34 13.59
CA ASN A 468 21.00 -9.30 14.21
C ASN A 468 21.89 -8.20 13.57
N ALA A 469 23.16 -8.17 13.96
CA ALA A 469 24.13 -7.21 13.41
C ALA A 469 24.42 -7.40 11.90
N GLU A 470 24.27 -8.61 11.35
CA GLU A 470 24.40 -8.89 9.91
C GLU A 470 23.22 -8.29 9.14
N PHE A 471 22.00 -8.41 9.67
CA PHE A 471 20.80 -7.78 9.09
C PHE A 471 20.89 -6.26 9.09
N VAL A 472 21.30 -5.63 10.20
CA VAL A 472 21.48 -4.16 10.25
C VAL A 472 22.59 -3.69 9.30
N ASN A 473 23.70 -4.43 9.19
CA ASN A 473 24.72 -4.11 8.17
C ASN A 473 24.19 -4.29 6.75
N TYR A 474 23.42 -5.34 6.46
CA TYR A 474 22.78 -5.53 5.16
C TYR A 474 21.88 -4.34 4.77
N LEU A 475 21.08 -3.80 5.70
CA LEU A 475 20.28 -2.61 5.44
C LEU A 475 21.17 -1.38 5.13
N LEU A 476 22.24 -1.17 5.90
CA LEU A 476 23.16 -0.04 5.73
C LEU A 476 23.99 -0.13 4.44
N ASP A 477 24.50 -1.32 4.10
CA ASP A 477 25.28 -1.56 2.88
C ASP A 477 24.42 -1.46 1.62
N SER A 478 23.14 -1.87 1.70
CA SER A 478 22.15 -1.71 0.61
C SER A 478 21.68 -0.26 0.43
N MET A 479 21.80 0.60 1.45
CA MET A 479 21.59 2.04 1.29
C MET A 479 22.78 2.72 0.60
N ASP A 480 24.01 2.34 0.95
CA ASP A 480 25.22 2.84 0.28
C ASP A 480 25.41 2.23 -1.13
N ASN A 481 24.83 1.07 -1.42
CA ASN A 481 24.94 0.33 -2.70
C ASN A 481 23.57 -0.32 -3.07
N PRO A 482 22.57 0.44 -3.56
CA PRO A 482 21.26 -0.11 -3.88
C PRO A 482 21.30 -1.15 -5.01
N PRO A 483 20.36 -2.13 -5.04
CA PRO A 483 20.27 -3.11 -6.11
C PRO A 483 20.10 -2.43 -7.49
N PRO A 484 20.77 -2.90 -8.55
CA PRO A 484 20.77 -2.25 -9.87
C PRO A 484 19.41 -2.31 -10.60
N ALA A 485 18.42 -2.99 -10.04
CA ALA A 485 17.04 -3.03 -10.54
C ALA A 485 16.11 -2.00 -9.86
N ASP A 486 16.57 -1.29 -8.81
CA ASP A 486 15.81 -0.21 -8.18
C ASP A 486 16.02 1.12 -8.92
N GLU A 487 15.45 1.23 -10.13
CA GLU A 487 15.53 2.42 -11.00
C GLU A 487 14.92 3.70 -10.39
N LEU A 488 14.34 3.61 -9.17
CA LEU A 488 13.59 4.66 -8.50
C LEU A 488 14.14 5.05 -7.11
N ASP A 489 15.29 4.47 -6.69
CA ASP A 489 15.93 4.70 -5.38
C ASP A 489 14.98 4.50 -4.17
N GLN A 490 14.03 3.57 -4.26
CA GLN A 490 13.00 3.32 -3.23
C GLN A 490 13.52 2.48 -2.06
N VAL A 491 14.37 1.49 -2.32
CA VAL A 491 14.91 0.58 -1.31
C VAL A 491 15.64 1.34 -0.21
N PRO A 492 16.51 2.34 -0.51
CA PRO A 492 17.16 3.12 0.52
C PRO A 492 16.22 3.94 1.42
N ASP A 493 15.15 4.54 0.89
CA ASP A 493 14.19 5.31 1.71
C ASP A 493 13.38 4.37 2.63
N LEU A 494 12.99 3.19 2.15
CA LEU A 494 12.31 2.19 2.97
C LEU A 494 13.25 1.59 4.05
N PHE A 495 14.53 1.45 3.75
CA PHE A 495 15.50 0.90 4.69
C PHE A 495 15.87 1.88 5.81
N VAL A 496 15.84 3.21 5.56
CA VAL A 496 15.90 4.22 6.64
C VAL A 496 14.72 4.04 7.60
N ASN A 497 13.49 3.97 7.07
CA ASN A 497 12.29 3.83 7.88
C ASN A 497 12.30 2.53 8.71
N LEU A 498 12.80 1.43 8.12
CA LEU A 498 12.94 0.15 8.80
C LEU A 498 13.97 0.20 9.95
N ILE A 499 15.10 0.91 9.79
CA ILE A 499 16.08 1.10 10.87
C ILE A 499 15.49 1.97 11.99
N LEU A 500 14.76 3.04 11.65
CA LEU A 500 14.07 3.87 12.65
C LEU A 500 13.06 3.05 13.46
N ALA A 501 12.23 2.24 12.78
CA ALA A 501 11.26 1.36 13.42
C ALA A 501 11.94 0.27 14.28
N PHE A 502 12.97 -0.41 13.77
CA PHE A 502 13.73 -1.42 14.51
C PHE A 502 14.49 -0.83 15.72
N ASN A 503 14.78 0.47 15.73
CA ASN A 503 15.42 1.11 16.87
C ASN A 503 14.43 1.60 17.95
N LEU A 504 13.12 1.73 17.66
CA LEU A 504 12.13 2.22 18.63
C LEU A 504 12.12 1.43 19.96
N HIS A 505 12.10 0.10 19.88
CA HIS A 505 12.00 -0.76 21.06
C HIS A 505 13.34 -0.96 21.80
N LEU A 506 14.47 -0.54 21.23
CA LEU A 506 15.81 -0.69 21.80
C LEU A 506 16.10 0.40 22.85
N ARG A 507 15.61 0.21 24.08
CA ARG A 507 15.57 1.24 25.14
C ARG A 507 16.91 1.73 25.69
N VAL A 508 18.01 1.01 25.47
CA VAL A 508 19.34 1.34 26.00
C VAL A 508 20.30 1.53 24.83
N PRO A 509 20.79 2.75 24.54
CA PRO A 509 21.64 2.99 23.37
C PRO A 509 22.92 2.14 23.36
N ALA A 510 23.53 1.94 24.53
CA ALA A 510 24.74 1.14 24.71
C ALA A 510 24.54 -0.39 24.52
N GLU A 511 23.28 -0.85 24.47
CA GLU A 511 22.90 -2.25 24.19
C GLU A 511 22.16 -2.36 22.84
N SER A 512 21.96 -1.25 22.12
CA SER A 512 21.31 -1.25 20.81
C SER A 512 22.24 -1.87 19.76
N ILE A 513 21.77 -2.93 19.11
CA ILE A 513 22.43 -3.55 17.96
C ILE A 513 22.65 -2.52 16.84
N VAL A 514 21.69 -1.60 16.66
CA VAL A 514 21.77 -0.54 15.64
C VAL A 514 22.91 0.44 15.94
N MET A 515 22.98 0.93 17.19
CA MET A 515 24.06 1.85 17.60
C MET A 515 25.43 1.17 17.61
N THR A 516 25.48 -0.12 17.97
CA THR A 516 26.70 -0.93 17.95
C THR A 516 27.25 -1.07 16.53
N VAL A 517 26.40 -1.46 15.57
CA VAL A 517 26.77 -1.56 14.16
C VAL A 517 27.20 -0.21 13.58
N LEU A 518 26.47 0.88 13.90
CA LEU A 518 26.84 2.22 13.44
C LEU A 518 28.20 2.65 14.00
N ALA A 519 28.49 2.41 15.27
CA ALA A 519 29.78 2.72 15.89
C ALA A 519 30.98 1.95 15.29
N GLU A 520 30.75 0.80 14.66
CA GLU A 520 31.79 0.03 13.94
C GLU A 520 32.01 0.49 12.48
N ARG A 521 31.08 1.27 11.91
CA ARG A 521 31.18 1.73 10.51
C ARG A 521 32.13 2.92 10.37
N ARG A 522 32.87 2.93 9.26
CA ARG A 522 33.76 4.05 8.87
C ARG A 522 33.02 5.26 8.27
N SER A 523 31.76 5.04 7.87
CA SER A 523 30.87 6.00 7.24
C SER A 523 29.47 5.41 7.26
N ALA A 524 28.47 6.28 7.43
CA ALA A 524 27.07 5.97 7.20
C ALA A 524 26.43 7.06 6.30
N LYS A 525 27.22 7.63 5.38
CA LYS A 525 26.90 8.87 4.67
C LYS A 525 25.50 8.88 4.04
N THR A 526 25.13 7.86 3.28
CA THR A 526 23.85 7.85 2.54
C THR A 526 22.66 7.80 3.50
N PHE A 527 22.85 7.12 4.63
CA PHE A 527 21.90 7.05 5.73
C PHE A 527 21.82 8.39 6.50
N SER A 528 22.94 9.02 6.87
CA SER A 528 22.92 10.31 7.59
C SER A 528 22.38 11.46 6.75
N GLU A 529 22.67 11.52 5.44
CA GLU A 529 22.03 12.48 4.52
C GLU A 529 20.51 12.28 4.46
N LYS A 530 20.01 11.03 4.41
CA LYS A 530 18.55 10.74 4.41
C LYS A 530 17.88 11.03 5.76
N ILE A 531 18.52 10.70 6.88
CA ILE A 531 18.06 11.09 8.23
C ILE A 531 17.93 12.61 8.33
N MET A 532 18.92 13.38 7.85
CA MET A 532 18.83 14.84 7.84
C MET A 532 17.71 15.37 6.94
N LEU A 533 17.39 14.71 5.82
CA LEU A 533 16.23 15.08 5.00
C LEU A 533 14.90 14.84 5.74
N LEU A 534 14.79 13.81 6.56
CA LEU A 534 13.63 13.57 7.42
C LEU A 534 13.53 14.63 8.54
N VAL A 535 14.63 14.96 9.21
CA VAL A 535 14.65 16.00 10.27
C VAL A 535 14.29 17.37 9.70
N ASN A 536 14.68 17.69 8.45
CA ASN A 536 14.25 18.89 7.74
C ASN A 536 12.76 18.91 7.38
N ARG A 537 12.12 17.75 7.19
CA ARG A 537 10.66 17.65 7.00
C ARG A 537 9.91 17.79 8.33
N GLY A 538 10.50 17.34 9.43
CA GLY A 538 9.89 17.41 10.77
C GLY A 538 8.68 16.50 10.94
N VAL A 539 8.70 15.32 10.31
CA VAL A 539 7.61 14.32 10.42
C VAL A 539 8.19 12.91 10.51
N ASP A 540 7.71 12.14 11.48
CA ASP A 540 8.05 10.73 11.70
C ASP A 540 7.55 9.84 10.54
N PRO A 541 8.44 9.13 9.81
CA PRO A 541 8.02 8.23 8.73
C PRO A 541 7.53 6.85 9.22
N VAL A 542 7.69 6.53 10.51
CA VAL A 542 7.30 5.26 11.12
C VAL A 542 5.89 5.30 11.72
N LYS A 543 5.37 6.50 12.04
CA LYS A 543 3.99 6.69 12.54
C LYS A 543 2.95 6.61 11.41
N VAL A 544 2.77 5.39 10.90
CA VAL A 544 1.85 5.06 9.80
C VAL A 544 0.39 4.90 10.26
N PHE A 545 0.17 4.54 11.53
CA PHE A 545 -1.16 4.16 12.05
C PHE A 545 -1.66 5.08 13.18
N ASP A 546 -2.92 5.52 13.08
CA ASP A 546 -3.64 6.23 14.14
C ASP A 546 -3.58 5.49 15.50
N HIS A 547 -3.66 4.15 15.49
CA HIS A 547 -3.69 3.32 16.70
C HIS A 547 -2.30 3.11 17.34
N CYS A 548 -1.27 3.74 16.79
CA CYS A 548 0.09 3.82 17.34
C CYS A 548 0.48 5.26 17.74
N SER A 549 -0.49 6.18 17.89
CA SER A 549 -0.27 7.58 18.30
C SER A 549 0.66 7.76 19.50
N ASP A 550 0.57 6.83 20.45
CA ASP A 550 1.18 6.91 21.78
C ASP A 550 2.67 6.53 21.81
N THR A 551 3.27 6.19 20.67
CA THR A 551 4.70 5.87 20.59
C THR A 551 5.55 7.14 20.61
N GLN A 552 6.82 7.04 21.03
CA GLN A 552 7.77 8.13 20.87
C GLN A 552 8.02 8.41 19.38
N ASP A 553 8.36 9.65 19.02
CA ASP A 553 8.81 9.98 17.67
C ASP A 553 10.09 9.17 17.32
N SER A 554 10.01 8.35 16.28
CA SER A 554 11.07 7.39 15.93
C SER A 554 12.37 8.07 15.53
N LEU A 555 12.27 9.24 14.90
CA LEU A 555 13.39 10.03 14.41
C LEU A 555 14.07 10.76 15.57
N LEU A 556 13.31 11.40 16.45
CA LEU A 556 13.83 12.09 17.64
C LEU A 556 14.45 11.09 18.63
N LYS A 557 13.83 9.93 18.83
CA LYS A 557 14.39 8.80 19.61
C LYS A 557 15.71 8.32 19.00
N PHE A 558 15.74 8.06 17.69
CA PHE A 558 16.96 7.62 16.99
C PHE A 558 18.09 8.66 17.10
N MET A 559 17.78 9.96 16.98
CA MET A 559 18.75 11.03 17.16
C MET A 559 19.26 11.10 18.61
N ALA A 560 18.39 10.96 19.61
CA ALA A 560 18.80 10.93 21.02
C ALA A 560 19.80 9.78 21.31
N ASP A 561 19.57 8.60 20.73
CA ASP A 561 20.51 7.47 20.81
C ASP A 561 21.83 7.77 20.08
N MET A 562 21.78 8.28 18.84
CA MET A 562 22.97 8.61 18.04
C MET A 562 23.88 9.63 18.73
N PHE A 563 23.29 10.62 19.40
CA PHE A 563 24.02 11.63 20.16
C PHE A 563 24.31 11.23 21.62
N SER A 564 24.00 10.00 22.04
CA SER A 564 24.36 9.48 23.37
C SER A 564 25.83 9.06 23.51
N SER A 565 26.53 8.86 22.39
CA SER A 565 27.94 8.45 22.31
C SER A 565 28.69 9.29 21.26
N PRO A 566 29.95 9.69 21.51
CA PRO A 566 30.73 10.46 20.53
C PRO A 566 30.92 9.68 19.21
N VAL A 567 31.19 8.37 19.29
CA VAL A 567 31.53 7.51 18.14
C VAL A 567 30.38 7.42 17.14
N THR A 568 29.13 7.39 17.61
CA THR A 568 27.94 7.42 16.73
C THR A 568 27.63 8.82 16.24
N SER A 569 27.88 9.87 17.04
CA SER A 569 27.65 11.25 16.63
C SER A 569 28.64 11.74 15.55
N ASP A 570 29.88 11.23 15.55
CA ASP A 570 30.92 11.53 14.54
C ASP A 570 30.57 11.06 13.12
N LEU A 571 29.46 10.32 12.93
CA LEU A 571 28.92 9.92 11.62
C LEU A 571 28.15 11.05 10.90
N PHE A 572 27.81 12.15 11.58
CA PHE A 572 27.21 13.34 10.99
C PHE A 572 28.30 14.36 10.63
N TYR A 573 28.26 14.93 9.42
CA TYR A 573 29.24 15.95 9.05
C TYR A 573 28.94 17.28 9.76
N SER A 574 29.97 18.13 9.94
CA SER A 574 29.84 19.43 10.63
C SER A 574 28.85 20.41 9.97
N ASN A 575 28.42 20.15 8.72
CA ASN A 575 27.34 20.89 8.07
C ASN A 575 25.95 20.37 8.48
N ASP A 576 25.81 19.03 8.57
CA ASP A 576 24.59 18.36 9.01
C ASP A 576 24.27 18.73 10.46
N MET A 577 25.30 18.75 11.31
CA MET A 577 25.22 19.23 12.69
C MET A 577 24.68 20.67 12.78
N LYS A 578 25.06 21.55 11.85
CA LYS A 578 24.60 22.94 11.83
C LYS A 578 23.15 23.05 11.42
N VAL A 579 22.74 22.29 10.41
CA VAL A 579 21.33 22.17 9.99
C VAL A 579 20.47 21.57 11.12
N LEU A 580 20.97 20.57 11.83
CA LEU A 580 20.32 19.99 13.00
C LEU A 580 20.12 21.04 14.11
N ILE A 581 21.18 21.78 14.46
CA ILE A 581 21.12 22.84 15.47
C ILE A 581 20.19 23.98 15.02
N ASP A 582 20.17 24.35 13.74
CA ASP A 582 19.24 25.36 13.21
C ASP A 582 17.78 24.93 13.36
N ILE A 583 17.47 23.63 13.15
CA ILE A 583 16.15 23.05 13.34
C ILE A 583 15.78 23.00 14.83
N ILE A 584 16.70 22.54 15.70
CA ILE A 584 16.51 22.50 17.15
C ILE A 584 16.25 23.90 17.73
N VAL A 585 17.04 24.90 17.34
CA VAL A 585 16.87 26.30 17.76
C VAL A 585 15.51 26.86 17.33
N ARG A 586 15.03 26.47 16.15
CA ARG A 586 13.71 26.86 15.68
C ARG A 586 12.61 26.18 16.51
N LEU A 587 12.65 24.87 16.67
CA LEU A 587 11.60 24.11 17.37
C LEU A 587 11.51 24.47 18.87
N ILE A 588 12.64 24.67 19.56
CA ILE A 588 12.64 25.13 20.96
C ILE A 588 11.99 26.53 21.11
N LYS A 589 12.05 27.38 20.08
CA LYS A 589 11.44 28.72 20.07
C LYS A 589 9.99 28.73 19.58
N ASP A 590 9.62 27.79 18.71
CA ASP A 590 8.27 27.67 18.14
C ASP A 590 7.32 26.88 19.06
N SER A 591 7.83 25.96 19.91
CA SER A 591 7.04 25.13 20.84
C SER A 591 6.65 25.83 22.15
N ASN A 592 5.43 25.54 22.62
CA ASN A 592 4.84 26.08 23.85
C ASN A 592 5.38 25.37 25.11
N PRO A 593 5.20 25.97 26.31
CA PRO A 593 5.23 25.25 27.58
C PRO A 593 4.40 23.96 27.57
N GLY A 594 4.89 22.92 28.24
CA GLY A 594 4.20 21.62 28.35
C GLY A 594 4.27 20.72 27.11
N ASP A 595 4.84 21.19 25.99
CA ASP A 595 5.07 20.37 24.80
C ASP A 595 6.24 19.40 25.02
N GLN A 596 5.95 18.09 25.16
CA GLN A 596 6.95 17.04 25.34
C GLN A 596 8.02 17.05 24.23
N VAL A 597 7.67 17.45 23.00
CA VAL A 597 8.62 17.56 21.88
C VAL A 597 9.71 18.59 22.19
N ARG A 598 9.37 19.67 22.92
CA ARG A 598 10.33 20.68 23.40
C ARG A 598 11.32 20.08 24.40
N THR A 599 10.83 19.28 25.34
CA THR A 599 11.64 18.57 26.35
C THR A 599 12.61 17.57 25.72
N GLU A 600 12.17 16.85 24.69
CA GLU A 600 13.01 15.91 23.95
C GLU A 600 14.09 16.63 23.11
N TYR A 601 13.77 17.77 22.48
CA TYR A 601 14.79 18.58 21.79
C TYR A 601 15.78 19.28 22.75
N LEU A 602 15.34 19.68 23.95
CA LEU A 602 16.23 20.17 25.01
C LEU A 602 17.19 19.07 25.50
N SER A 603 16.70 17.84 25.59
CA SER A 603 17.52 16.66 25.89
C SER A 603 18.53 16.37 24.78
N LEU A 604 18.12 16.50 23.51
CA LEU A 604 18.99 16.30 22.35
C LEU A 604 20.13 17.34 22.28
N ILE A 605 19.85 18.63 22.49
CA ILE A 605 20.92 19.65 22.46
C ILE A 605 21.91 19.49 23.63
N PHE A 606 21.44 19.04 24.80
CA PHE A 606 22.32 18.68 25.91
C PHE A 606 23.25 17.52 25.55
N SER A 607 22.74 16.46 24.92
CA SER A 607 23.55 15.35 24.41
C SER A 607 24.58 15.80 23.35
N ILE A 608 24.18 16.67 22.42
CA ILE A 608 25.08 17.29 21.43
C ILE A 608 26.22 18.07 22.12
N PHE A 609 25.93 18.85 23.17
CA PHE A 609 26.95 19.59 23.94
C PHE A 609 27.93 18.68 24.70
N ILE A 610 27.57 17.42 24.99
CA ILE A 610 28.41 16.47 25.71
C ILE A 610 29.31 15.68 24.75
N ASN A 611 28.73 15.18 23.65
CA ASN A 611 29.34 14.14 22.83
C ASN A 611 29.95 14.63 21.51
N THR A 612 29.71 15.88 21.11
CA THR A 612 30.22 16.43 19.83
C THR A 612 31.23 17.56 20.02
N SER A 613 31.95 17.92 18.95
CA SER A 613 32.85 19.08 18.89
C SER A 613 32.15 20.44 18.80
N TYR A 614 30.85 20.55 19.12
CA TYR A 614 30.06 21.80 19.08
C TYR A 614 30.78 23.04 19.64
N TRP A 615 31.53 22.87 20.75
CA TRP A 615 32.26 23.94 21.42
C TRP A 615 33.48 24.50 20.65
N GLU A 616 33.78 23.98 19.45
CA GLU A 616 34.82 24.50 18.57
C GLU A 616 34.31 25.60 17.62
N ASP A 617 33.03 25.57 17.23
CA ASP A 617 32.42 26.60 16.37
C ASP A 617 31.22 27.34 16.97
N CYS A 618 30.60 26.81 18.02
CA CYS A 618 29.52 27.43 18.78
C CYS A 618 28.35 27.93 17.89
N HIS A 619 28.01 27.19 16.82
CA HIS A 619 26.93 27.55 15.89
C HIS A 619 25.62 27.86 16.63
N ARG A 620 25.07 29.06 16.39
CA ARG A 620 23.80 29.55 16.98
C ARG A 620 23.80 29.72 18.51
N LEU A 621 24.95 29.65 19.21
CA LEU A 621 25.05 29.73 20.67
C LEU A 621 24.23 30.86 21.31
N SER A 622 24.32 32.08 20.79
CA SER A 622 23.57 33.24 21.34
C SER A 622 22.05 33.11 21.22
N GLU A 623 21.56 32.34 20.23
CA GLU A 623 20.13 32.06 20.09
C GLU A 623 19.65 30.89 20.95
N LEU A 624 20.56 29.97 21.31
CA LEU A 624 20.32 28.96 22.35
C LEU A 624 20.31 29.60 23.74
N GLU A 625 21.30 30.45 24.07
CA GLU A 625 21.32 31.27 25.29
C GLU A 625 20.01 32.04 25.48
N SER A 626 19.54 32.74 24.44
CA SER A 626 18.29 33.49 24.48
C SER A 626 17.04 32.62 24.66
N ALA A 627 17.05 31.36 24.20
CA ALA A 627 15.93 30.43 24.38
C ALA A 627 15.96 29.81 25.79
N PHE A 628 17.13 29.42 26.28
CA PHE A 628 17.33 28.89 27.63
C PHE A 628 16.96 29.92 28.70
N VAL A 629 17.35 31.19 28.54
CA VAL A 629 16.95 32.30 29.43
C VAL A 629 15.43 32.49 29.43
N ALA A 630 14.76 32.38 28.26
CA ALA A 630 13.31 32.50 28.18
C ALA A 630 12.61 31.37 28.94
N ILE A 631 13.01 30.11 28.72
CA ILE A 631 12.48 28.93 29.41
C ILE A 631 12.72 29.01 30.93
N ALA A 632 13.88 29.50 31.36
CA ALA A 632 14.24 29.66 32.77
C ALA A 632 13.37 30.67 33.53
N ILE A 633 12.67 31.59 32.83
CA ILE A 633 11.74 32.57 33.41
C ILE A 633 10.26 32.26 33.14
N GLU A 634 9.92 31.12 32.53
CA GLU A 634 8.52 30.73 32.31
C GLU A 634 7.80 30.44 33.64
N GLU A 635 6.60 31.02 33.79
CA GLU A 635 5.74 30.82 34.96
C GLU A 635 4.70 29.72 34.69
N GLY A 636 4.99 28.48 35.09
CA GLY A 636 4.05 27.37 35.00
C GLY A 636 4.65 26.02 35.42
N GLN A 637 3.81 25.10 35.91
CA GLN A 637 4.26 23.74 36.23
C GLN A 637 4.62 22.92 34.97
N GLU A 638 4.01 23.28 33.86
CA GLU A 638 4.20 22.67 32.54
C GLU A 638 5.63 22.88 31.99
N SER A 639 6.37 23.88 32.50
CA SER A 639 7.77 24.14 32.16
C SER A 639 8.79 23.49 33.10
N GLU A 640 8.36 22.79 34.16
CA GLU A 640 9.28 22.29 35.21
C GLU A 640 10.35 21.33 34.67
N GLN A 641 10.01 20.47 33.70
CA GLN A 641 10.95 19.52 33.10
C GLN A 641 12.00 20.22 32.22
N ASP A 642 11.56 21.12 31.33
CA ASP A 642 12.42 21.91 30.46
C ASP A 642 13.40 22.76 31.29
N GLN A 643 12.91 23.38 32.36
CA GLN A 643 13.73 24.15 33.27
C GLN A 643 14.75 23.30 34.04
N LEU A 644 14.48 22.03 34.33
CA LEU A 644 15.47 21.13 34.94
C LEU A 644 16.62 20.83 33.96
N ILE A 645 16.30 20.57 32.68
CA ILE A 645 17.32 20.35 31.64
C ILE A 645 18.16 21.62 31.43
N VAL A 646 17.53 22.80 31.36
CA VAL A 646 18.24 24.10 31.27
C VAL A 646 19.14 24.34 32.48
N LYS A 647 18.69 23.99 33.70
CA LYS A 647 19.52 24.08 34.92
C LYS A 647 20.71 23.11 34.87
N GLU A 648 20.58 21.91 34.30
CA GLU A 648 21.71 20.98 34.13
C GLU A 648 22.69 21.45 33.04
N ILE A 649 22.19 21.96 31.90
CA ILE A 649 23.00 22.64 30.87
C ILE A 649 23.84 23.74 31.51
N GLN A 650 23.23 24.61 32.31
CA GLN A 650 23.90 25.73 32.97
C GLN A 650 24.88 25.26 34.07
N GLN A 651 24.55 24.21 34.83
CA GLN A 651 25.46 23.63 35.82
C GLN A 651 26.72 23.02 35.17
N LYS A 652 26.56 22.36 34.01
CA LYS A 652 27.62 21.60 33.34
C LYS A 652 28.49 22.46 32.41
N PHE A 653 27.88 23.47 31.78
CA PHE A 653 28.50 24.28 30.73
C PHE A 653 28.51 25.80 31.01
N GLY A 654 28.07 26.26 32.19
CA GLY A 654 27.94 27.69 32.54
C GLY A 654 29.17 28.58 32.38
N SER A 655 30.37 27.99 32.31
CA SER A 655 31.62 28.71 32.01
C SER A 655 31.91 28.91 30.51
N LYS A 656 31.07 28.37 29.63
CA LYS A 656 31.15 28.49 28.17
C LYS A 656 30.19 29.54 27.59
N PHE A 657 29.11 29.86 28.31
CA PHE A 657 28.12 30.86 27.88
C PHE A 657 28.61 32.29 28.13
N THR A 658 28.08 33.24 27.36
CA THR A 658 28.49 34.66 27.35
C THR A 658 27.81 35.49 28.45
N GLY A 659 26.75 34.95 29.06
CA GLY A 659 26.04 35.51 30.20
C GLY A 659 25.57 34.43 31.17
N GLN A 660 24.96 34.83 32.29
CA GLN A 660 24.25 33.89 33.16
C GLN A 660 22.87 33.60 32.57
N ILE A 661 22.69 32.33 32.17
CA ILE A 661 21.40 31.65 32.06
C ILE A 661 20.86 31.39 33.48
#